data_AF-A0A3C0XP69-F1
#
_entry.id   AF-A0A3C0XP69-F1
#
_cell.length_a   1.000
_cell.length_b   1.000
_cell.length_c   1.000
_cell.angle_alpha   90.00
_cell.angle_beta   90.00
_cell.angle_gamma   90.00
#
_symmetry.space_group_name_H-M   'P 1'
#
loop_
_entity.id
_entity.type
_entity.pdbx_description
1 polymer ?
#
loop_
_entity_poly.entity_id
_entity_poly.type
_entity_poly.pdbx_seq_one_letter_code
_entity_poly.pdbx_strand_id
1 'polypeptide(L)'
;MLVFDRHTICYQGIQRVYRNAMVEQIRNRLRTAFGDKWLDELKRPLSKEWPDLEESVRRVAASGAVGALPVDEFDYIGVSQFIPVVEAHYEVLFPSAAGASKAEVQQARSSVLRWLKTIKDVRDPMSHPPTADLEFSDAYGTLDAAYRVLQRLDPVAANAVQSLRDQLVPRTAAATSSATGSLEGQMPPKSRYAVEFVGRSRELADLRRWLFDPASRYWALTGEGGKGKTALAYTFATDAKQESPEPLDVILWLSAKQREFREGHITEITPDFTDLESAVNRILTEYGWVDSIEWPLAAKCLTVTELLTKIPALLVLDDIDSAEEVLKFFEVELSRTASKVMVTSRRMPFGWTKCTTQIGGLAGAEADEFIDSRLELMQVPREQFGKEERARLLEVTEGSPLYIEDLLRLCSFGLTPRDAMNRWSRAGGESARRFALEHELDLASSSAKKVLITCALSPFSVSVSELSEITRLTQDDLLEAIADLQRHYLVPAPELLEGTPRFTLNVNVQSLVRAVTANTPVHREIYNAIAQLSDPKIAGERRRADVEAAIRQAIVSHRRGDQEGAEAVLTVGLERHPNNADLLAQLGWLCMRWTPTPRRAEARMLFERAAELHSRREALYYHWADLEDQSENLAAALAIVERGLERVPESLDLRYRLGYARSRGASQLFRENADARAREELARSNAIYEEVLSRAIPRGDRFALATRSKCYEGIVYNSGRVGNDEGVGQTLRRWLRESPEDSYAKAEAARFLQRRPEWATFFPSLSIG
;
A
#
# COMPACT_ATOMS: atom_id res chain seq x y z
N MET A 1 -6.19 12.50 38.91
CA MET A 1 -6.25 11.29 38.08
C MET A 1 -5.18 11.46 37.03
N LEU A 2 -4.13 10.64 37.02
CA LEU A 2 -3.07 10.74 36.00
C LEU A 2 -3.72 10.38 34.65
N VAL A 3 -3.75 11.32 33.71
CA VAL A 3 -4.18 11.04 32.33
C VAL A 3 -3.03 10.30 31.67
N PHE A 4 -3.19 8.99 31.49
CA PHE A 4 -2.23 8.19 30.74
C PHE A 4 -2.40 8.47 29.24
N ASP A 5 -1.30 8.52 28.48
CA ASP A 5 -1.35 8.57 27.02
C ASP A 5 -1.98 7.30 26.43
N ARG A 6 -2.45 7.36 25.18
CA ARG A 6 -3.21 6.26 24.56
C ARG A 6 -2.35 5.01 24.43
N HIS A 7 -1.07 5.19 24.16
CA HIS A 7 -0.08 4.12 24.13
C HIS A 7 0.04 3.40 25.48
N THR A 8 0.06 4.12 26.60
CA THR A 8 0.10 3.53 27.95
C THR A 8 -1.17 2.78 28.29
N ILE A 9 -2.34 3.34 27.96
CA ILE A 9 -3.65 2.67 28.17
C ILE A 9 -3.72 1.39 27.34
N CYS A 10 -3.34 1.46 26.06
CA CYS A 10 -3.31 0.31 25.16
C CYS A 10 -2.30 -0.75 25.64
N TYR A 11 -1.09 -0.34 26.04
CA TYR A 11 -0.09 -1.24 26.61
C TYR A 11 -0.60 -1.95 27.87
N GLN A 12 -1.26 -1.22 28.79
CA GLN A 12 -1.83 -1.80 30.00
C GLN A 12 -2.94 -2.81 29.66
N GLY A 13 -3.85 -2.47 28.75
CA GLY A 13 -4.94 -3.36 28.34
C GLY A 13 -4.41 -4.62 27.66
N ILE A 14 -3.43 -4.49 26.77
CA ILE A 14 -2.94 -5.63 25.98
C ILE A 14 -1.91 -6.47 26.74
N GLN A 15 -0.87 -5.87 27.32
CA GLN A 15 0.22 -6.62 27.95
C GLN A 15 -0.10 -7.08 29.37
N ARG A 16 -0.86 -6.30 30.15
CA ARG A 16 -1.11 -6.61 31.57
C ARG A 16 -2.41 -7.35 31.80
N VAL A 17 -3.46 -7.04 31.04
CA VAL A 17 -4.77 -7.67 31.22
C VAL A 17 -4.95 -8.81 30.21
N TYR A 18 -5.01 -8.48 28.92
CA TYR A 18 -5.32 -9.43 27.86
C TYR A 18 -4.33 -10.59 27.76
N ARG A 19 -3.01 -10.31 27.68
CA ARG A 19 -1.99 -11.35 27.57
C ARG A 19 -2.04 -12.32 28.74
N ASN A 20 -2.13 -11.81 29.96
CA ASN A 20 -2.09 -12.66 31.16
C ASN A 20 -3.34 -13.54 31.26
N ALA A 21 -4.52 -12.98 30.99
CA ALA A 21 -5.76 -13.75 30.95
C ALA A 21 -5.73 -14.83 29.86
N MET A 22 -5.24 -14.51 28.67
CA MET A 22 -5.05 -15.49 27.59
C MET A 22 -4.11 -16.63 28.00
N VAL A 23 -2.94 -16.32 28.56
CA VAL A 23 -1.97 -17.32 29.04
C VAL A 23 -2.59 -18.23 30.09
N GLU A 24 -3.31 -17.67 31.06
CA GLU A 24 -3.99 -18.44 32.11
C GLU A 24 -5.07 -19.36 31.55
N GLN A 25 -5.88 -18.88 30.61
CA GLN A 25 -6.93 -19.66 29.98
C GLN A 25 -6.36 -20.79 29.10
N ILE A 26 -5.29 -20.51 28.35
CA ILE A 26 -4.57 -21.54 27.59
C ILE A 26 -3.99 -22.59 28.54
N ARG A 27 -3.33 -22.17 29.63
CA ARG A 27 -2.78 -23.06 30.66
C ARG A 27 -3.84 -24.00 31.22
N ASN A 28 -4.95 -23.44 31.70
CA ASN A 28 -6.01 -24.22 32.33
C ASN A 28 -6.67 -25.20 31.36
N ARG A 29 -7.00 -24.75 30.15
CA ARG A 29 -7.74 -25.56 29.17
C ARG A 29 -6.88 -26.64 28.52
N LEU A 30 -5.63 -26.34 28.17
CA LEU A 30 -4.73 -27.36 27.60
C LEU A 30 -4.34 -28.41 28.64
N ARG A 31 -4.06 -28.04 29.90
CA ARG A 31 -3.81 -29.02 30.97
C ARG A 31 -5.02 -29.91 31.22
N THR A 32 -6.21 -29.34 31.24
CA THR A 32 -7.45 -30.10 31.44
C THR A 32 -7.72 -31.06 30.29
N ALA A 33 -7.53 -30.61 29.05
CA ALA A 33 -7.83 -31.42 27.85
C ALA A 33 -6.79 -32.50 27.56
N PHE A 34 -5.50 -32.23 27.82
CA PHE A 34 -4.40 -33.07 27.35
C PHE A 34 -3.56 -33.72 28.46
N GLY A 35 -3.83 -33.44 29.73
CA GLY A 35 -3.10 -34.02 30.87
C GLY A 35 -1.60 -33.83 30.71
N ASP A 36 -0.79 -34.87 30.92
CA ASP A 36 0.67 -34.82 30.84
C ASP A 36 1.23 -34.45 29.45
N LYS A 37 0.40 -34.48 28.39
CA LYS A 37 0.80 -34.11 27.02
C LYS A 37 0.58 -32.62 26.71
N TRP A 38 0.15 -31.82 27.68
CA TRP A 38 -0.14 -30.40 27.46
C TRP A 38 1.05 -29.63 26.85
N LEU A 39 2.29 -30.01 27.23
CA LEU A 39 3.49 -29.33 26.76
C LEU A 39 3.76 -29.63 25.28
N ASP A 40 3.60 -30.89 24.86
CA ASP A 40 3.74 -31.27 23.45
C ASP A 40 2.69 -30.56 22.59
N GLU A 41 1.45 -30.46 23.09
CA GLU A 41 0.37 -29.79 22.38
C GLU A 41 0.54 -28.27 22.32
N LEU A 42 1.16 -27.65 23.33
CA LEU A 42 1.54 -26.24 23.30
C LEU A 42 2.70 -25.99 22.33
N LYS A 43 3.71 -26.87 22.31
CA LYS A 43 4.90 -26.74 21.46
C LYS A 43 4.61 -27.04 19.99
N ARG A 44 3.68 -27.96 19.70
CA ARG A 44 3.36 -28.41 18.33
C ARG A 44 3.07 -27.25 17.35
N PRO A 45 2.14 -26.31 17.62
CA PRO A 45 1.88 -25.19 16.73
C PRO A 45 3.01 -24.14 16.69
N LEU A 46 3.92 -24.17 17.67
CA LEU A 46 5.01 -23.20 17.83
C LEU A 46 6.38 -23.81 17.52
N SER A 47 6.44 -24.99 16.92
CA SER A 47 7.67 -25.80 16.80
C SER A 47 8.87 -25.06 16.18
N LYS A 48 8.62 -24.12 15.26
CA LYS A 48 9.66 -23.28 14.65
C LYS A 48 10.15 -22.13 15.54
N GLU A 49 9.26 -21.54 16.34
CA GLU A 49 9.54 -20.35 17.18
C GLU A 49 9.93 -20.72 18.63
N TRP A 50 9.60 -21.94 19.07
CA TRP A 50 9.79 -22.37 20.45
C TRP A 50 11.23 -22.27 20.97
N PRO A 51 12.27 -22.63 20.19
CA PRO A 51 13.66 -22.45 20.62
C PRO A 51 14.01 -20.98 20.92
N ASP A 52 13.52 -20.04 20.11
CA ASP A 52 13.76 -18.61 20.28
C ASP A 52 13.05 -18.06 21.53
N LEU A 53 11.84 -18.56 21.84
CA LEU A 53 11.12 -18.22 23.06
C LEU A 53 11.86 -18.69 24.31
N GLU A 54 12.36 -19.93 24.32
CA GLU A 54 13.17 -20.46 25.42
C GLU A 54 14.46 -19.66 25.61
N GLU A 55 15.13 -19.26 24.53
CA GLU A 55 16.35 -18.46 24.61
C GLU A 55 16.08 -17.03 25.07
N SER A 56 14.97 -16.41 24.64
CA SER A 56 14.55 -15.08 25.08
C SER A 56 14.32 -15.04 26.59
N VAL A 57 13.61 -16.04 27.11
CA VAL A 57 13.36 -16.19 28.56
C VAL A 57 14.66 -16.43 29.33
N ARG A 58 15.55 -17.30 28.82
CA ARG A 58 16.88 -17.53 29.45
C ARG A 58 17.72 -16.26 29.51
N ARG A 59 17.72 -15.45 28.45
CA ARG A 59 18.43 -14.16 28.41
C ARG A 59 17.89 -13.15 29.41
N VAL A 60 16.56 -13.08 29.56
CA VAL A 60 15.90 -12.20 30.54
C VAL A 60 16.17 -12.65 31.99
N ALA A 61 16.18 -13.97 32.24
CA ALA A 61 16.55 -14.51 33.55
C ALA A 61 18.01 -14.24 33.92
N ALA A 62 18.92 -14.24 32.93
CA ALA A 62 20.34 -13.96 33.12
C ALA A 62 20.66 -12.45 33.30
N SER A 63 19.82 -11.55 32.79
CA SER A 63 20.06 -10.10 32.87
C SER A 63 19.61 -9.45 34.19
N GLY A 64 18.82 -10.16 35.01
CA GLY A 64 18.33 -9.67 36.30
C GLY A 64 17.34 -8.49 36.22
N ALA A 65 16.91 -8.10 35.02
CA ALA A 65 16.12 -6.90 34.75
C ALA A 65 14.62 -7.02 35.08
N VAL A 66 14.13 -8.21 35.43
CA VAL A 66 12.70 -8.48 35.66
C VAL A 66 12.52 -9.16 37.02
N GLY A 67 11.65 -8.61 37.87
CA GLY A 67 11.44 -9.07 39.25
C GLY A 67 10.64 -10.38 39.42
N ALA A 68 10.11 -10.97 38.35
CA ALA A 68 9.33 -12.21 38.38
C ALA A 68 9.80 -13.19 37.31
N LEU A 69 10.21 -14.39 37.72
CA LEU A 69 10.56 -15.48 36.83
C LEU A 69 9.29 -16.16 36.29
N PRO A 70 9.32 -16.72 35.07
CA PRO A 70 8.25 -17.55 34.53
C PRO A 70 7.88 -18.70 35.47
N VAL A 71 6.59 -18.96 35.65
CA VAL A 71 6.08 -20.05 36.48
C VAL A 71 6.17 -21.38 35.74
N ASP A 72 5.81 -21.38 34.46
CA ASP A 72 5.89 -22.54 33.56
C ASP A 72 6.02 -22.10 32.10
N GLU A 73 6.09 -23.08 31.20
CA GLU A 73 6.31 -22.89 29.77
C GLU A 73 5.17 -22.10 29.08
N PHE A 74 3.98 -21.97 29.68
CA PHE A 74 2.94 -21.10 29.15
C PHE A 74 3.30 -19.62 29.28
N ASP A 75 4.18 -19.25 30.22
CA ASP A 75 4.62 -17.87 30.35
C ASP A 75 5.62 -17.46 29.26
N TYR A 76 6.08 -18.40 28.43
CA TYR A 76 7.02 -18.12 27.33
C TYR A 76 6.31 -17.49 26.13
N ILE A 77 5.00 -17.71 25.98
CA ILE A 77 4.23 -17.21 24.84
C ILE A 77 3.71 -15.78 25.09
N GLY A 78 3.65 -14.99 24.02
CA GLY A 78 3.09 -13.64 24.02
C GLY A 78 1.94 -13.48 23.04
N VAL A 79 1.44 -12.24 22.89
CA VAL A 79 0.34 -11.89 22.00
C VAL A 79 0.50 -12.45 20.58
N SER A 80 1.73 -12.42 20.04
CA SER A 80 2.04 -12.89 18.69
C SER A 80 1.88 -14.40 18.52
N GLN A 81 2.06 -15.18 19.59
CA GLN A 81 1.97 -16.64 19.60
C GLN A 81 0.55 -17.17 19.83
N PHE A 82 -0.41 -16.31 20.19
CA PHE A 82 -1.79 -16.76 20.43
C PHE A 82 -2.49 -17.24 19.17
N ILE A 83 -2.23 -16.64 18.01
CA ILE A 83 -2.84 -17.04 16.73
C ILE A 83 -2.58 -18.52 16.43
N PRO A 84 -1.33 -19.00 16.30
CA PRO A 84 -1.07 -20.41 15.97
C PRO A 84 -1.56 -21.39 17.04
N VAL A 85 -1.53 -21.00 18.33
CA VAL A 85 -2.05 -21.83 19.44
C VAL A 85 -3.57 -21.95 19.35
N VAL A 86 -4.28 -20.85 19.11
CA VAL A 86 -5.73 -20.82 18.95
C VAL A 86 -6.17 -21.52 17.67
N GLU A 87 -5.41 -21.39 16.58
CA GLU A 87 -5.66 -22.15 15.35
C GLU A 87 -5.60 -23.65 15.58
N ALA A 88 -4.58 -24.15 16.28
CA ALA A 88 -4.42 -25.58 16.54
C ALA A 88 -5.46 -26.13 17.53
N HIS A 89 -5.90 -25.33 18.50
CA HIS A 89 -6.67 -25.78 19.67
C HIS A 89 -7.99 -25.03 19.87
N TYR A 90 -8.58 -24.50 18.79
CA TYR A 90 -9.76 -23.62 18.88
C TYR A 90 -10.91 -24.23 19.69
N GLU A 91 -11.31 -25.47 19.43
CA GLU A 91 -12.46 -26.09 20.12
C GLU A 91 -12.22 -26.32 21.62
N VAL A 92 -10.96 -26.52 22.01
CA VAL A 92 -10.56 -26.66 23.43
C VAL A 92 -10.57 -25.28 24.12
N LEU A 93 -10.08 -24.26 23.41
CA LEU A 93 -9.97 -22.90 23.94
C LEU A 93 -11.30 -22.13 23.90
N PHE A 94 -12.18 -22.43 22.95
CA PHE A 94 -13.47 -21.78 22.72
C PHE A 94 -14.56 -22.84 22.49
N PRO A 95 -14.99 -23.58 23.53
CA PRO A 95 -15.99 -24.61 23.42
C PRO A 95 -17.30 -23.98 22.96
N SER A 96 -17.92 -24.61 21.96
CA SER A 96 -19.14 -24.13 21.34
C SER A 96 -20.35 -24.39 22.24
N ALA A 97 -21.37 -23.54 22.14
CA ALA A 97 -22.63 -23.76 22.85
C ALA A 97 -23.29 -25.08 22.42
N ALA A 98 -23.98 -25.74 23.34
CA ALA A 98 -24.70 -26.98 23.05
C ALA A 98 -25.77 -26.72 21.96
N GLY A 99 -25.62 -27.38 20.81
CA GLY A 99 -26.53 -27.24 19.66
C GLY A 99 -26.08 -26.27 18.56
N ALA A 100 -24.89 -25.66 18.67
CA ALA A 100 -24.35 -24.81 17.60
C ALA A 100 -24.06 -25.61 16.31
N SER A 101 -24.44 -25.05 15.17
CA SER A 101 -24.17 -25.61 13.85
C SER A 101 -22.69 -25.48 13.47
N LYS A 102 -22.19 -26.34 12.57
CA LYS A 102 -20.81 -26.27 12.07
C LYS A 102 -20.47 -24.92 11.43
N ALA A 103 -21.45 -24.26 10.80
CA ALA A 103 -21.28 -22.95 10.19
C ALA A 103 -21.05 -21.86 11.26
N GLU A 104 -21.83 -21.88 12.35
CA GLU A 104 -21.68 -20.94 13.46
C GLU A 104 -20.32 -21.10 14.17
N VAL A 105 -19.87 -22.35 14.37
CA VAL A 105 -18.55 -22.63 14.96
C VAL A 105 -17.42 -22.10 14.07
N GLN A 106 -17.51 -22.33 12.75
CA GLN A 106 -16.50 -21.87 11.81
C GLN A 106 -16.47 -20.34 11.72
N GLN A 107 -17.63 -19.68 11.70
CA GLN A 107 -17.73 -18.22 11.70
C GLN A 107 -17.14 -17.63 12.99
N ALA A 108 -17.50 -18.19 14.15
CA ALA A 108 -16.95 -17.78 15.43
C ALA A 108 -15.42 -17.92 15.49
N ARG A 109 -14.87 -19.00 14.90
CA ARG A 109 -13.42 -19.23 14.79
C ARG A 109 -12.75 -18.17 13.95
N SER A 110 -13.28 -17.89 12.76
CA SER A 110 -12.75 -16.85 11.88
C SER A 110 -12.74 -15.48 12.55
N SER A 111 -13.81 -15.11 13.28
CA SER A 111 -13.87 -13.83 14.00
C SER A 111 -12.80 -13.74 15.10
N VAL A 112 -12.61 -14.79 15.90
CA VAL A 112 -11.59 -14.80 16.96
C VAL A 112 -10.19 -14.64 16.36
N LEU A 113 -9.84 -15.43 15.34
CA LEU A 113 -8.52 -15.35 14.71
C LEU A 113 -8.23 -13.97 14.12
N ARG A 114 -9.26 -13.30 13.59
CA ARG A 114 -9.11 -11.95 13.06
C ARG A 114 -8.94 -10.89 14.17
N TRP A 115 -9.67 -10.97 15.27
CA TRP A 115 -9.43 -10.10 16.43
C TRP A 115 -8.02 -10.30 17.01
N LEU A 116 -7.54 -11.54 17.10
CA LEU A 116 -6.15 -11.83 17.50
C LEU A 116 -5.13 -11.14 16.57
N LYS A 117 -5.45 -11.07 15.27
CA LYS A 117 -4.62 -10.36 14.29
C LYS A 117 -4.65 -8.85 14.49
N THR A 118 -5.83 -8.23 14.66
CA THR A 118 -5.94 -6.79 14.98
C THR A 118 -5.11 -6.41 16.21
N ILE A 119 -5.14 -7.23 17.27
CA ILE A 119 -4.35 -6.99 18.49
C ILE A 119 -2.84 -7.14 18.23
N LYS A 120 -2.44 -8.07 17.35
CA LYS A 120 -1.05 -8.29 16.98
C LYS A 120 -0.50 -7.12 16.15
N ASP A 121 -1.27 -6.62 15.19
CA ASP A 121 -0.83 -5.63 14.20
C ASP A 121 -0.48 -4.27 14.85
N VAL A 122 -1.26 -3.81 15.84
CA VAL A 122 -0.97 -2.54 16.58
C VAL A 122 0.25 -2.66 17.51
N ARG A 123 0.72 -3.86 17.81
CA ARG A 123 1.94 -4.11 18.60
C ARG A 123 3.20 -4.22 17.72
N ASP A 124 3.07 -4.23 16.40
CA ASP A 124 4.22 -4.24 15.51
C ASP A 124 4.84 -2.82 15.51
N PRO A 125 6.12 -2.66 15.94
CA PRO A 125 6.80 -1.35 15.91
C PRO A 125 6.87 -0.73 14.50
N MET A 126 6.62 -1.51 13.44
CA MET A 126 6.52 -1.05 12.05
C MET A 126 5.18 -0.38 11.72
N SER A 127 4.13 -0.60 12.51
CA SER A 127 2.79 -0.04 12.27
C SER A 127 2.57 1.33 12.91
N HIS A 128 3.30 1.65 13.98
CA HIS A 128 3.26 2.97 14.62
C HIS A 128 4.67 3.43 15.02
N PRO A 129 5.11 4.64 14.61
CA PRO A 129 6.43 5.15 14.97
C PRO A 129 6.53 5.35 16.50
N PRO A 130 7.64 4.94 17.14
CA PRO A 130 7.80 5.01 18.61
C PRO A 130 7.85 6.43 19.19
N THR A 131 7.76 7.45 18.33
CA THR A 131 7.83 8.88 18.67
C THR A 131 6.46 9.57 18.71
N ALA A 132 5.37 8.91 18.30
CA ALA A 132 4.00 9.44 18.31
C ALA A 132 3.08 8.59 19.19
N ASP A 133 2.11 9.23 19.86
CA ASP A 133 1.04 8.49 20.57
C ASP A 133 0.16 7.75 19.55
N LEU A 134 -0.48 6.64 19.98
CA LEU A 134 -1.34 5.86 19.09
C LEU A 134 -2.54 6.70 18.61
N GLU A 135 -2.94 6.51 17.34
CA GLU A 135 -4.22 7.03 16.85
C GLU A 135 -5.36 6.50 17.72
N PHE A 136 -6.40 7.33 17.94
CA PHE A 136 -7.49 6.94 18.82
C PHE A 136 -8.22 5.71 18.26
N SER A 137 -8.46 5.71 16.94
CA SER A 137 -9.09 4.63 16.18
C SER A 137 -8.36 3.29 16.40
N ASP A 138 -7.04 3.27 16.30
CA ASP A 138 -6.22 2.08 16.49
C ASP A 138 -6.19 1.62 17.95
N ALA A 139 -6.01 2.55 18.89
CA ALA A 139 -6.05 2.22 20.33
C ALA A 139 -7.40 1.66 20.75
N TYR A 140 -8.49 2.28 20.29
CA TYR A 140 -9.86 1.84 20.57
C TYR A 140 -10.17 0.49 19.93
N GLY A 141 -9.85 0.33 18.64
CA GLY A 141 -10.06 -0.90 17.89
C GLY A 141 -9.30 -2.09 18.49
N THR A 142 -8.05 -1.87 18.92
CA THR A 142 -7.22 -2.90 19.57
C THR A 142 -7.80 -3.34 20.91
N LEU A 143 -8.21 -2.39 21.76
CA LEU A 143 -8.79 -2.72 23.06
C LEU A 143 -10.18 -3.34 22.91
N ASP A 144 -10.97 -2.95 21.91
CA ASP A 144 -12.24 -3.64 21.62
C ASP A 144 -12.03 -5.07 21.11
N ALA A 145 -11.07 -5.30 20.21
CA ALA A 145 -10.72 -6.65 19.78
C ALA A 145 -10.30 -7.53 20.97
N ALA A 146 -9.48 -6.99 21.88
CA ALA A 146 -9.09 -7.69 23.11
C ALA A 146 -10.29 -7.96 24.03
N TYR A 147 -11.18 -6.98 24.21
CA TYR A 147 -12.43 -7.15 24.96
C TYR A 147 -13.28 -8.30 24.40
N ARG A 148 -13.47 -8.37 23.07
CA ARG A 148 -14.29 -9.40 22.41
C ARG A 148 -13.74 -10.81 22.55
N VAL A 149 -12.41 -10.95 22.45
CA VAL A 149 -11.75 -12.24 22.69
C VAL A 149 -11.93 -12.65 24.15
N LEU A 150 -11.67 -11.75 25.10
CA LEU A 150 -11.79 -12.05 26.53
C LEU A 150 -13.23 -12.28 26.98
N GLN A 151 -14.22 -11.63 26.38
CA GLN A 151 -15.62 -11.86 26.72
C GLN A 151 -16.01 -13.35 26.60
N ARG A 152 -15.32 -14.09 25.72
CA ARG A 152 -15.52 -15.53 25.49
C ARG A 152 -14.64 -16.44 26.37
N LEU A 153 -13.64 -15.88 27.04
CA LEU A 153 -12.63 -16.64 27.78
C LEU A 153 -12.60 -16.32 29.27
N ASP A 154 -12.63 -15.03 29.59
CA ASP A 154 -12.52 -14.46 30.92
C ASP A 154 -13.31 -13.12 30.98
N PRO A 155 -14.58 -13.17 31.44
CA PRO A 155 -15.41 -11.97 31.57
C PRO A 155 -14.86 -10.92 32.54
N VAL A 156 -14.06 -11.32 33.53
CA VAL A 156 -13.48 -10.38 34.50
C VAL A 156 -12.37 -9.58 33.83
N ALA A 157 -11.48 -10.26 33.10
CA ALA A 157 -10.45 -9.59 32.30
C ALA A 157 -11.06 -8.75 31.17
N ALA A 158 -12.17 -9.20 30.56
CA ALA A 158 -12.90 -8.42 29.57
C ALA A 158 -13.37 -7.08 30.15
N ASN A 159 -14.00 -7.08 31.33
CA ASN A 159 -14.44 -5.85 31.98
C ASN A 159 -13.27 -4.91 32.32
N ALA A 160 -12.10 -5.46 32.69
CA ALA A 160 -10.91 -4.66 32.93
C ALA A 160 -10.37 -4.00 31.64
N VAL A 161 -10.35 -4.73 30.51
CA VAL A 161 -10.00 -4.15 29.20
C VAL A 161 -11.03 -3.11 28.76
N GLN A 162 -12.32 -3.36 28.99
CA GLN A 162 -13.39 -2.39 28.71
C GLN A 162 -13.20 -1.11 29.52
N SER A 163 -12.89 -1.21 30.82
CA SER A 163 -12.63 -0.04 31.67
C SER A 163 -11.41 0.77 31.21
N LEU A 164 -10.38 0.12 30.66
CA LEU A 164 -9.24 0.80 30.06
C LEU A 164 -9.60 1.45 28.72
N ARG A 165 -10.39 0.77 27.88
CA ARG A 165 -10.93 1.34 26.64
C ARG A 165 -11.79 2.57 26.92
N ASP A 166 -12.61 2.54 27.96
CA ASP A 166 -13.48 3.64 28.36
C ASP A 166 -12.70 4.84 28.93
N GLN A 167 -11.44 4.64 29.34
CA GLN A 167 -10.52 5.70 29.72
C GLN A 167 -9.86 6.39 28.50
N LEU A 168 -9.98 5.82 27.29
CA LEU A 168 -9.52 6.51 26.09
C LEU A 168 -10.37 7.77 25.90
N VAL A 169 -9.69 8.91 25.88
CA VAL A 169 -10.33 10.21 25.70
C VAL A 169 -10.21 10.61 24.22
N PRO A 170 -11.34 10.89 23.53
CA PRO A 170 -11.33 11.51 22.20
C PRO A 170 -10.64 12.88 22.26
N ARG A 171 -10.32 13.54 21.13
CA ARG A 171 -9.61 14.85 21.17
C ARG A 171 -10.25 15.89 22.10
N THR A 172 -11.54 15.74 22.38
CA THR A 172 -12.38 16.63 23.19
C THR A 172 -11.99 16.84 24.66
N ALA A 173 -11.16 16.01 25.31
CA ALA A 173 -10.86 16.21 26.75
C ALA A 173 -9.37 16.24 27.15
N ALA A 174 -8.45 16.14 26.19
CA ALA A 174 -7.03 16.41 26.42
C ALA A 174 -6.73 17.90 26.17
N ALA A 175 -7.18 18.77 27.08
CA ALA A 175 -6.70 20.14 27.11
C ALA A 175 -5.16 20.13 27.27
N THR A 176 -4.49 20.95 26.46
CA THR A 176 -3.05 21.28 26.49
C THR A 176 -2.05 20.18 26.08
N SER A 177 -2.10 19.79 24.81
CA SER A 177 -0.89 19.39 24.08
C SER A 177 -0.98 19.88 22.64
N SER A 178 -0.09 20.80 22.29
CA SER A 178 0.10 21.38 20.98
C SER A 178 0.59 20.34 19.97
N ALA A 179 -0.33 19.53 19.43
CA ALA A 179 -0.13 18.81 18.19
C ALA A 179 -1.25 19.23 17.22
N THR A 180 -0.91 20.14 16.32
CA THR A 180 -1.70 20.53 15.15
C THR A 180 -1.83 19.34 14.18
N GLY A 181 -2.62 18.34 14.56
CA GLY A 181 -2.95 17.21 13.70
C GLY A 181 -4.17 17.54 12.85
N SER A 182 -4.12 17.23 11.55
CA SER A 182 -5.29 17.22 10.65
C SER A 182 -6.37 16.24 11.16
N LEU A 183 -7.61 16.33 10.68
CA LEU A 183 -8.58 15.25 10.87
C LEU A 183 -8.04 13.96 10.22
N GLU A 184 -8.24 12.82 10.87
CA GLU A 184 -7.89 11.50 10.34
C GLU A 184 -8.81 11.15 9.13
N GLY A 185 -8.41 10.20 8.26
CA GLY A 185 -9.24 9.74 7.13
C GLY A 185 -8.80 10.23 5.73
N GLN A 186 -9.18 9.50 4.67
CA GLN A 186 -8.75 9.77 3.30
C GLN A 186 -9.76 10.63 2.53
N MET A 187 -9.26 11.67 1.84
CA MET A 187 -10.05 12.47 0.90
C MET A 187 -9.85 11.93 -0.52
N PRO A 188 -10.87 11.95 -1.39
CA PRO A 188 -10.68 11.57 -2.78
C PRO A 188 -9.73 12.57 -3.49
N PRO A 189 -9.06 12.19 -4.59
CA PRO A 189 -8.08 13.05 -5.26
C PRO A 189 -8.73 14.33 -5.82
N LYS A 190 -8.06 15.48 -5.62
CA LYS A 190 -8.55 16.82 -6.00
C LYS A 190 -8.93 16.95 -7.48
N SER A 191 -8.17 16.31 -8.38
CA SER A 191 -8.39 16.32 -9.83
C SER A 191 -9.77 15.76 -10.25
N ARG A 192 -10.45 15.02 -9.37
CA ARG A 192 -11.79 14.48 -9.60
C ARG A 192 -12.91 15.53 -9.54
N TYR A 193 -12.69 16.67 -8.88
CA TYR A 193 -13.80 17.60 -8.55
C TYR A 193 -13.59 19.05 -8.99
N ALA A 194 -12.38 19.61 -8.92
CA ALA A 194 -12.07 20.94 -9.49
C ALA A 194 -10.55 21.19 -9.55
N VAL A 195 -10.08 21.84 -10.62
CA VAL A 195 -8.67 22.25 -10.74
C VAL A 195 -8.39 23.49 -9.89
N GLU A 196 -9.32 24.46 -9.91
CA GLU A 196 -9.26 25.70 -9.12
C GLU A 196 -10.69 26.10 -8.69
N PHE A 197 -10.89 26.36 -7.39
CA PHE A 197 -12.17 26.74 -6.83
C PHE A 197 -12.23 28.27 -6.64
N VAL A 198 -13.29 28.93 -7.13
CA VAL A 198 -13.44 30.40 -7.11
C VAL A 198 -14.87 30.77 -6.69
N GLY A 199 -15.00 31.79 -5.84
CA GLY A 199 -16.27 32.29 -5.31
C GLY A 199 -16.90 31.43 -4.21
N ARG A 200 -18.22 31.58 -4.01
CA ARG A 200 -19.02 30.88 -2.97
C ARG A 200 -18.63 31.23 -1.54
N SER A 201 -18.16 32.45 -1.31
CA SER A 201 -17.70 32.92 0.00
C SER A 201 -18.83 32.88 1.03
N ARG A 202 -20.06 33.21 0.60
CA ARG A 202 -21.24 33.17 1.45
C ARG A 202 -21.58 31.73 1.83
N GLU A 203 -21.65 30.82 0.85
CA GLU A 203 -22.00 29.43 1.09
C GLU A 203 -20.94 28.71 1.95
N LEU A 204 -19.65 28.98 1.73
CA LEU A 204 -18.57 28.52 2.60
C LEU A 204 -18.70 29.07 4.03
N ALA A 205 -19.02 30.36 4.18
CA ALA A 205 -19.23 30.96 5.49
C ALA A 205 -20.45 30.34 6.21
N ASP A 206 -21.52 30.04 5.48
CA ASP A 206 -22.71 29.38 6.02
C ASP A 206 -22.40 27.94 6.43
N LEU A 207 -21.64 27.19 5.63
CA LEU A 207 -21.15 25.84 6.00
C LEU A 207 -20.23 25.88 7.22
N ARG A 208 -19.37 26.90 7.33
CA ARG A 208 -18.51 27.09 8.51
C ARG A 208 -19.32 27.41 9.76
N ARG A 209 -20.33 28.27 9.66
CA ARG A 209 -21.27 28.52 10.77
C ARG A 209 -21.99 27.23 11.17
N TRP A 210 -22.45 26.45 10.20
CA TRP A 210 -23.06 25.15 10.44
C TRP A 210 -22.09 24.18 11.14
N LEU A 211 -20.83 24.13 10.73
CA LEU A 211 -19.81 23.26 11.32
C LEU A 211 -19.66 23.49 12.82
N PHE A 212 -19.75 24.75 13.26
CA PHE A 212 -19.63 25.13 14.67
C PHE A 212 -20.97 25.21 15.41
N ASP A 213 -22.11 24.99 14.75
CA ASP A 213 -23.43 24.99 15.39
C ASP A 213 -23.71 23.64 16.09
N PRO A 214 -23.77 23.58 17.42
CA PRO A 214 -24.03 22.34 18.16
C PRO A 214 -25.50 21.91 18.11
N ALA A 215 -26.44 22.69 17.55
CA ALA A 215 -27.82 22.28 17.38
C ALA A 215 -28.07 21.59 16.03
N SER A 216 -27.22 21.83 15.03
CA SER A 216 -27.38 21.27 13.69
C SER A 216 -26.36 20.16 13.42
N ARG A 217 -26.85 18.98 13.03
CA ARG A 217 -26.02 17.79 12.76
C ARG A 217 -25.89 17.46 11.29
N TYR A 218 -26.78 17.97 10.47
CA TYR A 218 -26.84 17.63 9.06
C TYR A 218 -27.04 18.87 8.21
N TRP A 219 -26.47 18.86 6.99
CA TRP A 219 -26.63 19.94 6.03
C TRP A 219 -26.62 19.42 4.61
N ALA A 220 -27.54 19.92 3.79
CA ALA A 220 -27.62 19.56 2.38
C ALA A 220 -27.18 20.72 1.47
N LEU A 221 -26.35 20.39 0.49
CA LEU A 221 -26.08 21.23 -0.67
C LEU A 221 -26.94 20.71 -1.82
N THR A 222 -27.92 21.50 -2.24
CA THR A 222 -28.94 21.07 -3.21
C THR A 222 -28.94 21.95 -4.44
N GLY A 223 -29.34 21.43 -5.59
CA GLY A 223 -29.39 22.22 -6.83
C GLY A 223 -29.11 21.40 -8.06
N GLU A 224 -29.29 22.02 -9.23
CA GLU A 224 -29.16 21.33 -10.51
C GLU A 224 -27.73 20.86 -10.80
N GLY A 225 -27.58 20.00 -11.82
CA GLY A 225 -26.27 19.53 -12.28
C GLY A 225 -25.38 20.69 -12.75
N GLY A 226 -24.06 20.57 -12.56
CA GLY A 226 -23.09 21.55 -13.05
C GLY A 226 -22.95 22.84 -12.23
N LYS A 227 -23.80 23.08 -11.21
CA LYS A 227 -23.74 24.30 -10.38
C LYS A 227 -22.62 24.33 -9.33
N GLY A 228 -21.86 23.23 -9.15
CA GLY A 228 -20.66 23.20 -8.30
C GLY A 228 -20.83 22.63 -6.88
N LYS A 229 -21.92 21.92 -6.57
CA LYS A 229 -22.20 21.36 -5.23
C LYS A 229 -21.06 20.50 -4.67
N THR A 230 -20.60 19.52 -5.45
CA THR A 230 -19.51 18.62 -5.04
C THR A 230 -18.18 19.36 -4.90
N ALA A 231 -17.89 20.34 -5.76
CA ALA A 231 -16.68 21.15 -5.64
C ALA A 231 -16.69 22.02 -4.37
N LEU A 232 -17.85 22.58 -4.01
CA LEU A 232 -18.05 23.31 -2.76
C LEU A 232 -17.89 22.39 -1.54
N ALA A 233 -18.53 21.22 -1.55
CA ALA A 233 -18.40 20.21 -0.50
C ALA A 233 -16.94 19.77 -0.31
N TYR A 234 -16.23 19.51 -1.41
CA TYR A 234 -14.82 19.10 -1.40
C TYR A 234 -13.92 20.17 -0.82
N THR A 235 -14.10 21.43 -1.22
CA THR A 235 -13.33 22.57 -0.72
C THR A 235 -13.55 22.73 0.78
N PHE A 236 -14.81 22.79 1.21
CA PHE A 236 -15.16 22.88 2.62
C PHE A 236 -14.61 21.72 3.45
N ALA A 237 -14.71 20.48 2.97
CA ALA A 237 -14.19 19.29 3.64
C ALA A 237 -12.66 19.32 3.75
N THR A 238 -11.97 19.83 2.73
CA THR A 238 -10.52 20.03 2.75
C THR A 238 -10.12 21.06 3.80
N ASP A 239 -10.82 22.19 3.85
CA ASP A 239 -10.60 23.23 4.85
C ASP A 239 -10.85 22.69 6.27
N ALA A 240 -11.98 22.01 6.49
CA ALA A 240 -12.32 21.40 7.77
C ALA A 240 -11.28 20.35 8.21
N LYS A 241 -10.76 19.55 7.28
CA LYS A 241 -9.70 18.58 7.55
C LYS A 241 -8.40 19.25 8.03
N GLN A 242 -8.06 20.41 7.48
CA GLN A 242 -6.88 21.17 7.88
C GLN A 242 -7.10 21.94 9.20
N GLU A 243 -8.28 22.52 9.37
CA GLU A 243 -8.66 23.28 10.57
C GLU A 243 -8.83 22.37 11.81
N SER A 244 -9.14 21.09 11.61
CA SER A 244 -9.38 20.10 12.68
C SER A 244 -10.33 20.60 13.78
N PRO A 245 -11.56 21.01 13.42
CA PRO A 245 -12.49 21.60 14.37
C PRO A 245 -12.92 20.58 15.43
N GLU A 246 -12.72 20.92 16.71
CA GLU A 246 -13.32 20.15 17.80
C GLU A 246 -14.86 20.21 17.70
N PRO A 247 -15.57 19.11 17.99
CA PRO A 247 -15.10 17.85 18.58
C PRO A 247 -14.75 16.75 17.57
N LEU A 248 -14.51 17.09 16.29
CA LEU A 248 -14.32 16.10 15.22
C LEU A 248 -12.91 15.50 15.24
N ASP A 249 -12.84 14.18 15.09
CA ASP A 249 -11.60 13.41 15.06
C ASP A 249 -11.26 12.95 13.63
N VAL A 250 -12.26 12.62 12.81
CA VAL A 250 -12.10 12.00 11.49
C VAL A 250 -12.98 12.67 10.41
N ILE A 251 -12.55 12.58 9.15
CA ILE A 251 -13.37 12.93 7.98
C ILE A 251 -13.58 11.70 7.10
N LEU A 252 -14.84 11.43 6.75
CA LEU A 252 -15.23 10.28 5.94
C LEU A 252 -15.95 10.77 4.68
N TRP A 253 -15.41 10.47 3.50
CA TRP A 253 -16.03 10.81 2.21
C TRP A 253 -16.58 9.56 1.54
N LEU A 254 -17.90 9.51 1.34
CA LEU A 254 -18.60 8.42 0.67
C LEU A 254 -19.40 8.94 -0.52
N SER A 255 -19.32 8.26 -1.66
CA SER A 255 -20.01 8.61 -2.90
C SER A 255 -21.07 7.57 -3.27
N ALA A 256 -22.31 8.03 -3.47
CA ALA A 256 -23.42 7.21 -3.99
C ALA A 256 -23.40 7.10 -5.54
N LYS A 257 -22.36 7.62 -6.19
CA LYS A 257 -22.26 7.71 -7.64
C LYS A 257 -22.19 6.31 -8.27
N GLN A 258 -23.28 5.87 -8.90
CA GLN A 258 -23.42 4.53 -9.49
C GLN A 258 -22.75 4.38 -10.86
N ARG A 259 -22.41 5.50 -11.50
CA ARG A 259 -21.85 5.51 -12.86
C ARG A 259 -20.58 6.33 -12.87
N GLU A 260 -19.50 5.67 -13.19
CA GLU A 260 -18.20 6.27 -13.42
C GLU A 260 -17.61 5.52 -14.58
N PHE A 261 -16.97 6.26 -15.47
CA PHE A 261 -16.53 5.67 -16.71
C PHE A 261 -15.14 5.06 -16.50
N ARG A 262 -15.06 3.73 -16.38
CA ARG A 262 -13.80 2.97 -16.32
C ARG A 262 -13.57 2.18 -17.61
N GLU A 263 -12.33 2.16 -18.07
CA GLU A 263 -11.84 1.31 -19.18
C GLU A 263 -12.62 1.41 -20.50
N GLY A 264 -12.94 2.62 -20.95
CA GLY A 264 -13.55 2.78 -22.27
C GLY A 264 -15.07 2.58 -22.32
N HIS A 265 -15.75 2.32 -21.20
CA HIS A 265 -17.22 2.26 -21.10
C HIS A 265 -17.80 3.08 -19.92
N ILE A 266 -19.06 3.55 -20.06
CA ILE A 266 -19.86 3.92 -18.88
C ILE A 266 -20.09 2.61 -18.15
N THR A 267 -19.21 2.33 -17.20
CA THR A 267 -19.37 1.20 -16.32
C THR A 267 -20.25 1.66 -15.16
N GLU A 268 -21.18 0.78 -14.79
CA GLU A 268 -21.70 0.88 -13.44
C GLU A 268 -20.50 0.63 -12.53
N ILE A 269 -20.14 1.66 -11.77
CA ILE A 269 -19.21 1.43 -10.68
C ILE A 269 -20.02 0.99 -9.50
N THR A 270 -19.42 0.14 -8.68
CA THR A 270 -19.91 -0.06 -7.33
C THR A 270 -19.75 1.27 -6.60
N PRO A 271 -20.85 1.99 -6.29
CA PRO A 271 -20.73 3.18 -5.46
C PRO A 271 -20.23 2.75 -4.08
N ASP A 272 -19.76 3.70 -3.28
CA ASP A 272 -19.40 3.41 -1.90
C ASP A 272 -20.63 2.91 -1.12
N PHE A 273 -21.83 3.31 -1.54
CA PHE A 273 -23.11 2.80 -1.06
C PHE A 273 -24.26 3.01 -2.05
N THR A 274 -25.26 2.13 -2.01
CA THR A 274 -26.55 2.26 -2.72
C THR A 274 -27.74 2.35 -1.78
N ASP A 275 -27.56 1.91 -0.54
CA ASP A 275 -28.59 1.74 0.49
C ASP A 275 -28.00 1.93 1.89
N LEU A 276 -28.84 1.84 2.92
CA LEU A 276 -28.40 1.96 4.32
C LEU A 276 -27.35 0.93 4.71
N GLU A 277 -27.49 -0.34 4.31
CA GLU A 277 -26.60 -1.40 4.74
C GLU A 277 -25.19 -1.23 4.14
N SER A 278 -25.10 -0.93 2.86
CA SER A 278 -23.84 -0.62 2.18
C SER A 278 -23.17 0.65 2.74
N ALA A 279 -23.93 1.69 3.07
CA ALA A 279 -23.40 2.90 3.71
C ALA A 279 -22.81 2.60 5.10
N VAL A 280 -23.55 1.85 5.92
CA VAL A 280 -23.11 1.44 7.26
C VAL A 280 -21.88 0.52 7.18
N ASN A 281 -21.85 -0.44 6.25
CA ASN A 281 -20.69 -1.30 6.00
C ASN A 281 -19.46 -0.48 5.62
N ARG A 282 -19.64 0.55 4.77
CA ARG A 282 -18.54 1.40 4.37
C ARG A 282 -18.00 2.20 5.55
N ILE A 283 -18.86 2.79 6.37
CA ILE A 283 -18.43 3.53 7.56
C ILE A 283 -17.70 2.62 8.55
N LEU A 284 -18.21 1.41 8.81
CA LEU A 284 -17.52 0.41 9.62
C LEU A 284 -16.13 0.11 9.06
N THR A 285 -16.02 -0.06 7.73
CA THR A 285 -14.73 -0.30 7.06
C THR A 285 -13.75 0.85 7.29
N GLU A 286 -14.19 2.11 7.13
CA GLU A 286 -13.34 3.29 7.36
C GLU A 286 -12.87 3.41 8.81
N TYR A 287 -13.65 2.94 9.78
CA TYR A 287 -13.23 2.85 11.19
C TYR A 287 -12.40 1.60 11.51
N GLY A 288 -12.10 0.73 10.53
CA GLY A 288 -11.36 -0.52 10.73
C GLY A 288 -12.20 -1.72 11.16
N TRP A 289 -13.53 -1.62 11.20
CA TRP A 289 -14.49 -2.63 11.66
C TRP A 289 -14.99 -3.57 10.55
N VAL A 290 -14.10 -3.99 9.67
CA VAL A 290 -14.41 -4.76 8.46
C VAL A 290 -15.05 -6.14 8.77
N ASP A 291 -14.90 -6.66 10.00
CA ASP A 291 -15.58 -7.89 10.46
C ASP A 291 -17.07 -7.73 10.73
N SER A 292 -17.48 -6.51 11.03
CA SER A 292 -18.86 -6.22 11.43
C SER A 292 -19.79 -6.11 10.22
N ILE A 293 -19.24 -6.20 9.01
CA ILE A 293 -19.96 -6.19 7.73
C ILE A 293 -20.91 -7.40 7.58
N GLU A 294 -20.66 -8.51 8.28
CA GLU A 294 -21.54 -9.69 8.24
C GLU A 294 -22.61 -9.68 9.35
N TRP A 295 -22.65 -8.64 10.18
CA TRP A 295 -23.60 -8.56 11.29
C TRP A 295 -25.03 -8.25 10.82
N PRO A 296 -26.06 -8.56 11.61
CA PRO A 296 -27.39 -8.04 11.33
C PRO A 296 -27.38 -6.51 11.27
N LEU A 297 -28.07 -5.92 10.28
CA LEU A 297 -28.08 -4.46 10.05
C LEU A 297 -28.34 -3.64 11.32
N ALA A 298 -29.28 -4.09 12.17
CA ALA A 298 -29.57 -3.41 13.45
C ALA A 298 -28.33 -3.31 14.37
N ALA A 299 -27.53 -4.39 14.47
CA ALA A 299 -26.30 -4.39 15.27
C ALA A 299 -25.23 -3.48 14.64
N LYS A 300 -25.14 -3.46 13.31
CA LYS A 300 -24.24 -2.55 12.58
C LYS A 300 -24.59 -1.09 12.83
N CYS A 301 -25.87 -0.73 12.71
CA CYS A 301 -26.37 0.62 12.96
C CYS A 301 -26.07 1.10 14.39
N LEU A 302 -26.28 0.23 15.39
CA LEU A 302 -25.92 0.53 16.78
C LEU A 302 -24.41 0.76 16.94
N THR A 303 -23.60 -0.08 16.31
CA THR A 303 -22.13 0.02 16.35
C THR A 303 -21.64 1.30 15.68
N VAL A 304 -22.15 1.64 14.50
CA VAL A 304 -21.83 2.91 13.82
C VAL A 304 -22.22 4.11 14.69
N THR A 305 -23.37 4.06 15.35
CA THR A 305 -23.80 5.14 16.25
C THR A 305 -22.86 5.28 17.44
N GLU A 306 -22.43 4.16 18.05
CA GLU A 306 -21.44 4.15 19.11
C GLU A 306 -20.11 4.74 18.63
N LEU A 307 -19.63 4.32 17.45
CA LEU A 307 -18.40 4.86 16.86
C LEU A 307 -18.49 6.35 16.60
N LEU A 308 -19.57 6.83 15.99
CA LEU A 308 -19.80 8.26 15.75
C LEU A 308 -19.95 9.09 17.03
N THR A 309 -20.29 8.44 18.14
CA THR A 309 -20.34 9.06 19.47
C THR A 309 -18.94 9.16 20.08
N LYS A 310 -18.13 8.09 19.95
CA LYS A 310 -16.79 7.99 20.54
C LYS A 310 -15.71 8.67 19.69
N ILE A 311 -15.86 8.63 18.38
CA ILE A 311 -14.96 9.20 17.36
C ILE A 311 -15.83 10.08 16.45
N PRO A 312 -16.09 11.34 16.83
CA PRO A 312 -16.95 12.18 16.03
C PRO A 312 -16.37 12.45 14.65
N ALA A 313 -17.19 12.30 13.62
CA ALA A 313 -16.78 12.44 12.23
C ALA A 313 -17.48 13.60 11.53
N LEU A 314 -16.78 14.22 10.57
CA LEU A 314 -17.43 14.90 9.46
C LEU A 314 -17.63 13.91 8.32
N LEU A 315 -18.89 13.51 8.09
CA LEU A 315 -19.26 12.64 6.98
C LEU A 315 -19.68 13.50 5.78
N VAL A 316 -19.13 13.22 4.61
CA VAL A 316 -19.57 13.80 3.35
C VAL A 316 -20.20 12.69 2.50
N LEU A 317 -21.50 12.82 2.22
CA LEU A 317 -22.25 11.91 1.35
C LEU A 317 -22.50 12.59 0.00
N ASP A 318 -21.69 12.24 -0.99
CA ASP A 318 -21.72 12.86 -2.31
C ASP A 318 -22.69 12.13 -3.26
N ASP A 319 -23.41 12.91 -4.07
CA ASP A 319 -24.32 12.49 -5.14
C ASP A 319 -25.50 11.59 -4.67
N ILE A 320 -26.09 11.92 -3.50
CA ILE A 320 -27.20 11.15 -2.92
C ILE A 320 -28.54 11.52 -3.56
N ASP A 321 -28.86 10.85 -4.67
CA ASP A 321 -30.13 11.03 -5.38
C ASP A 321 -31.17 9.92 -5.07
N SER A 322 -30.73 8.72 -4.63
CA SER A 322 -31.62 7.54 -4.52
C SER A 322 -31.50 6.70 -3.24
N ALA A 323 -31.03 7.26 -2.12
CA ALA A 323 -30.86 6.53 -0.84
C ALA A 323 -31.42 7.32 0.37
N GLU A 324 -32.73 7.54 0.42
CA GLU A 324 -33.38 8.35 1.49
C GLU A 324 -33.25 7.73 2.89
N GLU A 325 -33.22 6.40 2.98
CA GLU A 325 -33.08 5.66 4.22
C GLU A 325 -31.75 5.94 4.94
N VAL A 326 -30.69 6.26 4.19
CA VAL A 326 -29.40 6.69 4.74
C VAL A 326 -29.56 8.02 5.46
N LEU A 327 -30.29 8.97 4.85
CA LEU A 327 -30.55 10.29 5.44
C LEU A 327 -31.39 10.16 6.71
N LYS A 328 -32.45 9.34 6.68
CA LYS A 328 -33.32 9.08 7.85
C LYS A 328 -32.53 8.46 9.02
N PHE A 329 -31.61 7.55 8.74
CA PHE A 329 -30.73 6.99 9.75
C PHE A 329 -29.90 8.08 10.43
N PHE A 330 -29.22 8.93 9.65
CA PHE A 330 -28.40 9.99 10.22
C PHE A 330 -29.18 11.08 10.94
N GLU A 331 -30.39 11.43 10.49
CA GLU A 331 -31.28 12.35 11.22
C GLU A 331 -31.54 11.89 12.65
N VAL A 332 -31.78 10.58 12.83
CA VAL A 332 -32.09 9.99 14.14
C VAL A 332 -30.82 9.81 14.96
N GLU A 333 -29.81 9.14 14.42
CA GLU A 333 -28.65 8.71 15.21
C GLU A 333 -27.69 9.85 15.51
N LEU A 334 -27.48 10.80 14.60
CA LEU A 334 -26.55 11.92 14.85
C LEU A 334 -27.04 12.88 15.94
N SER A 335 -28.34 12.89 16.25
CA SER A 335 -28.87 13.68 17.37
C SER A 335 -28.22 13.33 18.72
N ARG A 336 -27.62 12.13 18.82
CA ARG A 336 -26.98 11.59 20.02
C ARG A 336 -25.46 11.72 20.01
N THR A 337 -24.89 12.25 18.92
CA THR A 337 -23.44 12.29 18.72
C THR A 337 -22.97 13.73 18.49
N ALA A 338 -21.66 13.92 18.45
CA ALA A 338 -21.06 15.18 18.02
C ALA A 338 -20.65 15.18 16.53
N SER A 339 -20.93 14.08 15.83
CA SER A 339 -20.65 13.93 14.40
C SER A 339 -21.56 14.81 13.56
N LYS A 340 -21.10 15.16 12.36
CA LYS A 340 -21.83 15.99 11.40
C LYS A 340 -21.88 15.30 10.04
N VAL A 341 -22.98 15.46 9.31
CA VAL A 341 -23.11 14.95 7.95
C VAL A 341 -23.44 16.08 6.97
N MET A 342 -22.64 16.19 5.92
CA MET A 342 -22.92 17.05 4.77
C MET A 342 -23.31 16.16 3.59
N VAL A 343 -24.35 16.55 2.85
CA VAL A 343 -24.80 15.78 1.69
C VAL A 343 -24.86 16.66 0.44
N THR A 344 -24.55 16.08 -0.72
CA THR A 344 -24.80 16.74 -2.01
C THR A 344 -25.89 15.98 -2.75
N SER A 345 -26.91 16.68 -3.24
CA SER A 345 -28.04 16.06 -3.96
C SER A 345 -28.61 17.00 -5.00
N ARG A 346 -29.25 16.45 -6.05
CA ARG A 346 -29.98 17.30 -7.01
C ARG A 346 -31.28 17.83 -6.44
N ARG A 347 -31.87 17.09 -5.50
CA ARG A 347 -33.16 17.41 -4.90
C ARG A 347 -32.98 17.73 -3.43
N MET A 348 -33.86 18.55 -2.89
CA MET A 348 -33.87 18.82 -1.46
C MET A 348 -34.36 17.58 -0.70
N PRO A 349 -33.59 17.06 0.27
CA PRO A 349 -34.06 16.00 1.14
C PRO A 349 -35.34 16.42 1.88
N PHE A 350 -36.29 15.49 1.98
CA PHE A 350 -37.54 15.74 2.68
C PHE A 350 -37.28 16.10 4.15
N GLY A 351 -37.88 17.19 4.65
CA GLY A 351 -37.73 17.63 6.04
C GLY A 351 -36.51 18.53 6.34
N TRP A 352 -35.60 18.73 5.39
CA TRP A 352 -34.34 19.47 5.62
C TRP A 352 -34.42 20.96 5.21
N THR A 353 -35.61 21.54 5.13
CA THR A 353 -35.82 22.90 4.59
C THR A 353 -35.02 24.00 5.30
N LYS A 354 -34.67 23.82 6.57
CA LYS A 354 -33.85 24.75 7.37
C LYS A 354 -32.37 24.37 7.45
N CYS A 355 -32.00 23.20 6.91
CA CYS A 355 -30.67 22.63 6.95
C CYS A 355 -30.15 22.40 5.52
N THR A 356 -30.45 23.32 4.62
CA THR A 356 -30.15 23.21 3.19
C THR A 356 -29.64 24.53 2.64
N THR A 357 -28.56 24.47 1.87
CA THR A 357 -28.13 25.58 1.00
C THR A 357 -28.44 25.21 -0.45
N GLN A 358 -29.34 25.98 -1.07
CA GLN A 358 -29.62 25.86 -2.50
C GLN A 358 -28.50 26.51 -3.31
N ILE A 359 -27.78 25.71 -4.09
CA ILE A 359 -26.69 26.12 -4.95
C ILE A 359 -27.23 26.45 -6.35
N GLY A 360 -27.40 27.74 -6.60
CA GLY A 360 -27.74 28.29 -7.92
C GLY A 360 -26.52 28.53 -8.80
N GLY A 361 -26.71 29.21 -9.94
CA GLY A 361 -25.58 29.74 -10.72
C GLY A 361 -24.79 30.81 -9.96
N LEU A 362 -23.54 31.03 -10.35
CA LEU A 362 -22.75 32.18 -9.91
C LEU A 362 -23.39 33.48 -10.39
N ALA A 363 -23.29 34.53 -9.58
CA ALA A 363 -23.79 35.87 -9.92
C ALA A 363 -22.92 36.97 -9.30
N GLY A 364 -23.04 38.19 -9.83
CA GLY A 364 -22.36 39.38 -9.29
C GLY A 364 -20.83 39.27 -9.33
N ALA A 365 -20.17 39.81 -8.30
CA ALA A 365 -18.71 39.88 -8.25
C ALA A 365 -18.02 38.51 -8.28
N GLU A 366 -18.60 37.49 -7.65
CA GLU A 366 -18.03 36.13 -7.66
C GLU A 366 -18.14 35.47 -9.05
N ALA A 367 -19.18 35.81 -9.82
CA ALA A 367 -19.27 35.38 -11.21
C ALA A 367 -18.24 36.07 -12.09
N ASP A 368 -18.03 37.38 -11.89
CA ASP A 368 -17.01 38.14 -12.61
C ASP A 368 -15.60 37.62 -12.30
N GLU A 369 -15.33 37.31 -11.03
CA GLU A 369 -14.07 36.69 -10.58
C GLU A 369 -13.86 35.31 -11.21
N PHE A 370 -14.88 34.45 -11.22
CA PHE A 370 -14.80 33.15 -11.88
C PHE A 370 -14.57 33.29 -13.39
N ILE A 371 -15.27 34.21 -14.06
CA ILE A 371 -15.07 34.47 -15.49
C ILE A 371 -13.63 34.95 -15.73
N ASP A 372 -13.13 35.89 -14.93
CA ASP A 372 -11.77 36.43 -15.06
C ASP A 372 -10.71 35.36 -14.87
N SER A 373 -10.89 34.47 -13.88
CA SER A 373 -9.95 33.36 -13.65
C SER A 373 -9.93 32.40 -14.84
N ARG A 374 -11.08 32.10 -15.45
CA ARG A 374 -11.14 31.23 -16.64
C ARG A 374 -10.61 31.92 -17.90
N LEU A 375 -10.86 33.20 -18.08
CA LEU A 375 -10.31 33.98 -19.20
C LEU A 375 -8.78 34.03 -19.14
N GLU A 376 -8.23 34.28 -17.95
CA GLU A 376 -6.78 34.26 -17.72
C GLU A 376 -6.18 32.88 -17.99
N LEU A 377 -6.80 31.84 -17.45
CA LEU A 377 -6.39 30.45 -17.63
C LEU A 377 -6.40 30.01 -19.10
N MET A 378 -7.39 30.46 -19.87
CA MET A 378 -7.56 30.16 -21.31
C MET A 378 -6.87 31.17 -22.24
N GLN A 379 -6.14 32.15 -21.69
CA GLN A 379 -5.49 33.23 -22.44
C GLN A 379 -6.43 34.02 -23.37
N VAL A 380 -7.70 34.15 -22.99
CA VAL A 380 -8.70 34.95 -23.72
C VAL A 380 -8.65 36.39 -23.22
N PRO A 381 -8.45 37.39 -24.10
CA PRO A 381 -8.37 38.79 -23.69
C PRO A 381 -9.64 39.26 -22.96
N ARG A 382 -9.47 39.79 -21.75
CA ARG A 382 -10.60 40.21 -20.88
C ARG A 382 -11.42 41.34 -21.49
N GLU A 383 -10.84 42.12 -22.39
CA GLU A 383 -11.46 43.22 -23.11
C GLU A 383 -12.59 42.75 -24.04
N GLN A 384 -12.59 41.47 -24.43
CA GLN A 384 -13.68 40.88 -25.22
C GLN A 384 -14.96 40.72 -24.40
N PHE A 385 -14.86 40.66 -23.07
CA PHE A 385 -15.98 40.46 -22.15
C PHE A 385 -16.25 41.73 -21.35
N GLY A 386 -16.91 42.69 -22.01
CA GLY A 386 -17.45 43.88 -21.37
C GLY A 386 -18.64 43.57 -20.46
N LYS A 387 -19.20 44.63 -19.86
CA LYS A 387 -20.33 44.49 -18.92
C LYS A 387 -21.56 43.83 -19.55
N GLU A 388 -21.86 44.16 -20.82
CA GLU A 388 -23.00 43.59 -21.55
C GLU A 388 -22.75 42.12 -21.92
N GLU A 389 -21.56 41.78 -22.41
CA GLU A 389 -21.18 40.41 -22.73
C GLU A 389 -21.21 39.50 -21.51
N ARG A 390 -20.72 39.97 -20.35
CA ARG A 390 -20.76 39.22 -19.08
C ARG A 390 -22.18 38.99 -18.60
N ALA A 391 -23.03 40.02 -18.65
CA ALA A 391 -24.44 39.88 -18.28
C ALA A 391 -25.13 38.83 -19.16
N ARG A 392 -24.89 38.87 -20.47
CA ARG A 392 -25.47 37.91 -21.42
C ARG A 392 -24.88 36.51 -21.27
N LEU A 393 -23.58 36.39 -20.99
CA LEU A 393 -22.91 35.11 -20.71
C LEU A 393 -23.58 34.41 -19.52
N LEU A 394 -23.79 35.14 -18.42
CA LEU A 394 -24.44 34.61 -17.23
C LEU A 394 -25.91 34.25 -17.47
N GLU A 395 -26.62 35.02 -18.30
CA GLU A 395 -27.99 34.71 -18.71
C GLU A 395 -28.04 33.38 -19.48
N VAL A 396 -27.26 33.22 -20.56
CA VAL A 396 -27.35 32.03 -21.44
C VAL A 396 -26.78 30.76 -20.81
N THR A 397 -25.91 30.89 -19.80
CA THR A 397 -25.33 29.77 -19.04
C THR A 397 -26.05 29.54 -17.72
N GLU A 398 -27.03 30.39 -17.37
CA GLU A 398 -27.71 30.43 -16.07
C GLU A 398 -26.71 30.44 -14.89
N GLY A 399 -25.59 31.14 -15.08
CA GLY A 399 -24.48 31.21 -14.13
C GLY A 399 -23.82 29.87 -13.79
N SER A 400 -24.06 28.78 -14.52
CA SER A 400 -23.48 27.47 -14.22
C SER A 400 -21.97 27.49 -14.47
N PRO A 401 -21.11 27.26 -13.45
CA PRO A 401 -19.66 27.24 -13.61
C PRO A 401 -19.20 26.32 -14.76
N LEU A 402 -19.83 25.15 -14.87
CA LEU A 402 -19.57 24.19 -15.92
C LEU A 402 -19.88 24.75 -17.32
N TYR A 403 -21.02 25.43 -17.47
CA TYR A 403 -21.45 25.97 -18.76
C TYR A 403 -20.71 27.26 -19.13
N ILE A 404 -20.36 28.09 -18.14
CA ILE A 404 -19.49 29.25 -18.32
C ILE A 404 -18.15 28.78 -18.87
N GLU A 405 -17.52 27.79 -18.24
CA GLU A 405 -16.23 27.26 -18.68
C GLU A 405 -16.30 26.72 -20.12
N ASP A 406 -17.30 25.90 -20.44
CA ASP A 406 -17.49 25.35 -21.79
C ASP A 406 -17.75 26.43 -22.85
N LEU A 407 -18.50 27.50 -22.52
CA LEU A 407 -18.75 28.59 -23.46
C LEU A 407 -17.52 29.49 -23.64
N LEU A 408 -16.79 29.80 -22.57
CA LEU A 408 -15.53 30.56 -22.66
C LEU A 408 -14.49 29.81 -23.48
N ARG A 409 -14.47 28.47 -23.38
CA ARG A 409 -13.58 27.62 -24.19
C ARG A 409 -13.79 27.81 -25.69
N LEU A 410 -15.04 27.94 -26.16
CA LEU A 410 -15.33 28.30 -27.56
C LEU A 410 -14.64 29.59 -28.00
N CYS A 411 -14.56 30.58 -27.11
CA CYS A 411 -13.92 31.86 -27.40
C CYS A 411 -12.39 31.72 -27.50
N SER A 412 -11.80 30.80 -26.73
CA SER A 412 -10.37 30.46 -26.87
C SER A 412 -10.01 29.88 -28.24
N PHE A 413 -10.99 29.28 -28.93
CA PHE A 413 -10.87 28.78 -30.30
C PHE A 413 -11.22 29.82 -31.38
N GLY A 414 -11.25 31.11 -31.01
CA GLY A 414 -11.38 32.23 -31.96
C GLY A 414 -12.82 32.65 -32.27
N LEU A 415 -13.82 32.10 -31.58
CA LEU A 415 -15.17 32.65 -31.66
C LEU A 415 -15.27 33.96 -30.90
N THR A 416 -15.98 34.93 -31.48
CA THR A 416 -16.35 36.12 -30.74
C THR A 416 -17.33 35.73 -29.62
N PRO A 417 -17.32 36.42 -28.46
CA PRO A 417 -18.27 36.15 -27.37
C PRO A 417 -19.73 36.13 -27.85
N ARG A 418 -20.09 37.05 -28.76
CA ARG A 418 -21.42 37.15 -29.34
C ARG A 418 -21.81 35.90 -30.15
N ASP A 419 -20.90 35.38 -30.96
CA ASP A 419 -21.15 34.19 -31.76
C ASP A 419 -21.22 32.92 -30.91
N ALA A 420 -20.33 32.79 -29.92
CA ALA A 420 -20.36 31.70 -28.95
C ALA A 420 -21.70 31.66 -28.21
N MET A 421 -22.15 32.79 -27.66
CA MET A 421 -23.44 32.89 -26.98
C MET A 421 -24.62 32.60 -27.90
N ASN A 422 -24.64 33.14 -29.12
CA ASN A 422 -25.71 32.89 -30.09
C ASN A 422 -25.84 31.40 -30.44
N ARG A 423 -24.71 30.71 -30.61
CA ARG A 423 -24.68 29.28 -30.89
C ARG A 423 -25.12 28.47 -29.68
N TRP A 424 -24.65 28.83 -28.49
CA TRP A 424 -25.02 28.18 -27.23
C TRP A 424 -26.54 28.23 -26.98
N SER A 425 -27.16 29.41 -27.13
CA SER A 425 -28.60 29.60 -26.90
C SER A 425 -29.50 28.79 -27.84
N ARG A 426 -29.02 28.41 -29.03
CA ARG A 426 -29.81 27.61 -29.99
C ARG A 426 -29.91 26.13 -29.62
N ALA A 427 -28.93 25.61 -28.89
CA ALA A 427 -28.88 24.20 -28.51
C ALA A 427 -29.36 23.97 -27.07
N GLY A 428 -28.94 24.81 -26.12
CA GLY A 428 -29.27 24.75 -24.69
C GLY A 428 -28.67 23.55 -23.93
N GLY A 429 -28.24 23.79 -22.68
CA GLY A 429 -27.81 22.74 -21.73
C GLY A 429 -26.75 21.78 -22.29
N GLU A 430 -26.93 20.47 -22.08
CA GLU A 430 -26.00 19.42 -22.52
C GLU A 430 -25.81 19.37 -24.05
N SER A 431 -26.83 19.74 -24.82
CA SER A 431 -26.74 19.83 -26.28
C SER A 431 -25.80 20.95 -26.72
N ALA A 432 -25.79 22.09 -25.99
CA ALA A 432 -24.86 23.19 -26.26
C ALA A 432 -23.41 22.79 -25.94
N ARG A 433 -23.19 22.00 -24.88
CA ARG A 433 -21.86 21.46 -24.53
C ARG A 433 -21.33 20.53 -25.61
N ARG A 434 -22.16 19.61 -26.13
CA ARG A 434 -21.76 18.72 -27.23
C ARG A 434 -21.37 19.51 -28.47
N PHE A 435 -22.20 20.47 -28.86
CA PHE A 435 -21.91 21.36 -29.97
C PHE A 435 -20.60 22.13 -29.75
N ALA A 436 -20.37 22.64 -28.54
CA ALA A 436 -19.16 23.38 -28.22
C ALA A 436 -17.92 22.52 -28.47
N LEU A 437 -17.91 21.31 -27.90
CA LEU A 437 -16.79 20.40 -28.09
C LEU A 437 -16.63 19.92 -29.54
N GLU A 438 -17.73 19.67 -30.27
CA GLU A 438 -17.66 19.34 -31.70
C GLU A 438 -16.92 20.43 -32.49
N HIS A 439 -17.21 21.70 -32.18
CA HIS A 439 -16.55 22.83 -32.83
C HIS A 439 -15.07 22.94 -32.48
N GLU A 440 -14.71 22.74 -31.21
CA GLU A 440 -13.32 22.72 -30.73
C GLU A 440 -12.53 21.58 -31.39
N LEU A 441 -13.15 20.40 -31.48
CA LEU A 441 -12.58 19.27 -32.18
C LEU A 441 -12.42 19.57 -33.66
N ASP A 442 -13.32 20.29 -34.33
CA ASP A 442 -13.16 20.65 -35.75
C ASP A 442 -11.92 21.52 -35.98
N LEU A 443 -11.65 22.47 -35.08
CA LEU A 443 -10.53 23.40 -35.16
C LEU A 443 -9.20 22.80 -34.67
N ALA A 444 -9.24 21.82 -33.77
CA ALA A 444 -8.06 21.14 -33.26
C ALA A 444 -7.28 20.41 -34.39
N SER A 445 -5.96 20.35 -34.26
CA SER A 445 -5.12 19.54 -35.16
C SER A 445 -5.47 18.06 -35.07
N SER A 446 -5.15 17.28 -36.10
CA SER A 446 -5.34 15.82 -36.06
C SER A 446 -4.58 15.17 -34.90
N SER A 447 -3.38 15.67 -34.58
CA SER A 447 -2.57 15.26 -33.44
C SER A 447 -3.26 15.59 -32.10
N ALA A 448 -3.76 16.82 -31.94
CA ALA A 448 -4.50 17.23 -30.75
C ALA A 448 -5.77 16.39 -30.53
N LYS A 449 -6.55 16.12 -31.60
CA LYS A 449 -7.72 15.22 -31.49
C LYS A 449 -7.31 13.83 -31.00
N LYS A 450 -6.22 13.26 -31.52
CA LYS A 450 -5.72 11.95 -31.09
C LYS A 450 -5.28 11.93 -29.63
N VAL A 451 -4.57 12.96 -29.17
CA VAL A 451 -4.13 13.07 -27.79
C VAL A 451 -5.34 13.23 -26.86
N LEU A 452 -6.26 14.14 -27.18
CA LEU A 452 -7.46 14.37 -26.38
C LEU A 452 -8.34 13.13 -26.29
N ILE A 453 -8.58 12.43 -27.42
CA ILE A 453 -9.35 11.18 -27.44
C ILE A 453 -8.61 10.08 -26.66
N THR A 454 -7.27 10.01 -26.73
CA THR A 454 -6.50 9.04 -25.93
C THR A 454 -6.63 9.32 -24.44
N CYS A 455 -6.37 10.55 -24.00
CA CYS A 455 -6.56 10.97 -22.61
C CYS A 455 -8.02 10.76 -22.17
N ALA A 456 -8.96 10.97 -23.08
CA ALA A 456 -10.36 10.73 -22.80
C ALA A 456 -10.65 9.25 -22.62
N LEU A 457 -10.20 8.38 -23.53
CA LEU A 457 -10.52 6.95 -23.51
C LEU A 457 -9.73 6.14 -22.47
N SER A 458 -8.54 6.59 -22.10
CA SER A 458 -7.71 5.90 -21.12
C SER A 458 -8.37 5.79 -19.73
N PRO A 459 -8.31 4.59 -19.10
CA PRO A 459 -8.82 4.36 -17.74
C PRO A 459 -7.97 4.99 -16.63
N PHE A 460 -6.72 5.34 -16.93
CA PHE A 460 -5.73 5.82 -15.97
C PHE A 460 -5.04 7.08 -16.51
N SER A 461 -4.32 7.78 -15.64
CA SER A 461 -3.46 8.91 -16.02
C SER A 461 -2.39 8.45 -17.02
N VAL A 462 -2.31 9.10 -18.18
CA VAL A 462 -1.47 8.65 -19.31
C VAL A 462 -0.16 9.43 -19.35
N SER A 463 0.96 8.74 -19.49
CA SER A 463 2.29 9.34 -19.67
C SER A 463 2.55 9.75 -21.13
N VAL A 464 3.56 10.59 -21.36
CA VAL A 464 4.01 10.98 -22.71
C VAL A 464 4.40 9.75 -23.55
N SER A 465 5.08 8.76 -22.95
CA SER A 465 5.47 7.52 -23.65
C SER A 465 4.26 6.69 -24.07
N GLU A 466 3.26 6.52 -23.20
CA GLU A 466 2.03 5.80 -23.52
C GLU A 466 1.22 6.56 -24.58
N LEU A 467 1.16 7.89 -24.51
CA LEU A 467 0.51 8.71 -25.53
C LEU A 467 1.18 8.57 -26.89
N SER A 468 2.51 8.56 -26.98
CA SER A 468 3.23 8.35 -28.24
C SER A 468 2.94 6.98 -28.83
N GLU A 469 2.91 5.94 -27.99
CA GLU A 469 2.63 4.56 -28.43
C GLU A 469 1.18 4.38 -28.93
N ILE A 470 0.20 4.95 -28.23
CA ILE A 470 -1.22 4.87 -28.60
C ILE A 470 -1.52 5.71 -29.83
N THR A 471 -1.07 6.97 -29.86
CA THR A 471 -1.42 7.91 -30.93
C THR A 471 -0.55 7.72 -32.18
N ARG A 472 0.59 7.04 -32.05
CA ARG A 472 1.66 6.89 -33.05
C ARG A 472 2.22 8.23 -33.53
N LEU A 473 2.17 9.24 -32.66
CA LEU A 473 2.75 10.56 -32.92
C LEU A 473 4.22 10.57 -32.53
N THR A 474 5.01 11.39 -33.25
CA THR A 474 6.38 11.69 -32.83
C THR A 474 6.37 12.49 -31.53
N GLN A 475 7.50 12.49 -30.82
CA GLN A 475 7.59 13.21 -29.54
C GLN A 475 7.35 14.72 -29.72
N ASP A 476 7.82 15.31 -30.82
CA ASP A 476 7.64 16.74 -31.11
C ASP A 476 6.17 17.06 -31.41
N ASP A 477 5.51 16.30 -32.30
CA ASP A 477 4.08 16.47 -32.61
C ASP A 477 3.20 16.26 -31.37
N LEU A 478 3.59 15.33 -30.51
CA LEU A 478 2.88 15.02 -29.27
C LEU A 478 2.99 16.17 -28.27
N LEU A 479 4.20 16.71 -28.06
CA LEU A 479 4.41 17.83 -27.14
C LEU A 479 3.72 19.11 -27.65
N GLU A 480 3.73 19.35 -28.96
CA GLU A 480 2.99 20.45 -29.58
C GLU A 480 1.47 20.26 -29.39
N ALA A 481 0.95 19.06 -29.64
CA ALA A 481 -0.46 18.74 -29.43
C ALA A 481 -0.89 18.87 -27.96
N ILE A 482 -0.04 18.44 -27.01
CA ILE A 482 -0.30 18.60 -25.58
C ILE A 482 -0.31 20.09 -25.21
N ALA A 483 0.67 20.86 -25.67
CA ALA A 483 0.74 22.29 -25.39
C ALA A 483 -0.47 23.05 -25.96
N ASP A 484 -0.91 22.69 -27.16
CA ASP A 484 -2.12 23.23 -27.80
C ASP A 484 -3.39 22.91 -26.97
N LEU A 485 -3.58 21.64 -26.59
CA LEU A 485 -4.70 21.22 -25.74
C LEU A 485 -4.68 21.86 -24.34
N GLN A 486 -3.49 22.11 -23.78
CA GLN A 486 -3.33 22.79 -22.50
C GLN A 486 -3.65 24.27 -22.59
N ARG A 487 -3.24 24.94 -23.67
CA ARG A 487 -3.60 26.34 -23.93
C ARG A 487 -5.11 26.53 -23.96
N HIS A 488 -5.84 25.58 -24.54
CA HIS A 488 -7.30 25.58 -24.62
C HIS A 488 -7.99 24.91 -23.44
N TYR A 489 -7.23 24.51 -22.41
CA TYR A 489 -7.74 23.91 -21.18
C TYR A 489 -8.58 22.63 -21.39
N LEU A 490 -8.32 21.91 -22.49
CA LEU A 490 -8.93 20.60 -22.77
C LEU A 490 -8.17 19.48 -22.09
N VAL A 491 -6.87 19.66 -21.85
CA VAL A 491 -6.01 18.78 -21.05
C VAL A 491 -5.36 19.62 -19.95
N PRO A 492 -5.41 19.22 -18.67
CA PRO A 492 -4.75 19.98 -17.62
C PRO A 492 -3.22 19.83 -17.64
N ALA A 493 -2.54 20.60 -16.80
CA ALA A 493 -1.12 20.36 -16.51
C ALA A 493 -0.94 18.92 -15.96
N PRO A 494 0.17 18.24 -16.30
CA PRO A 494 0.39 16.88 -15.85
C PRO A 494 0.66 16.85 -14.35
N GLU A 495 0.13 15.83 -13.67
CA GLU A 495 0.54 15.49 -12.31
C GLU A 495 1.82 14.65 -12.36
N LEU A 496 2.73 14.88 -11.41
CA LEU A 496 3.93 14.07 -11.27
C LEU A 496 3.60 12.83 -10.43
N LEU A 497 3.45 11.70 -11.12
CA LEU A 497 3.31 10.39 -10.49
C LEU A 497 4.65 9.66 -10.67
N GLU A 498 5.35 9.34 -9.56
CA GLU A 498 6.68 8.68 -9.59
C GLU A 498 7.73 9.46 -10.42
N GLY A 499 7.66 10.80 -10.40
CA GLY A 499 8.57 11.65 -11.17
C GLY A 499 8.28 11.68 -12.68
N THR A 500 7.22 11.01 -13.15
CA THR A 500 6.80 11.02 -14.55
C THR A 500 5.57 11.91 -14.72
N PRO A 501 5.58 12.87 -15.67
CA PRO A 501 4.41 13.67 -16.00
C PRO A 501 3.30 12.78 -16.58
N ARG A 502 2.14 12.75 -15.92
CA ARG A 502 0.95 12.01 -16.38
C ARG A 502 -0.27 12.93 -16.50
N PHE A 503 -1.03 12.72 -17.57
CA PHE A 503 -2.19 13.53 -17.95
C PHE A 503 -3.48 12.81 -17.60
N THR A 504 -4.41 13.52 -16.97
CA THR A 504 -5.74 13.03 -16.61
C THR A 504 -6.76 14.10 -16.96
N LEU A 505 -7.84 13.74 -17.65
CA LEU A 505 -8.92 14.68 -17.91
C LEU A 505 -9.86 14.80 -16.72
N ASN A 506 -10.44 15.98 -16.54
CA ASN A 506 -11.61 16.13 -15.68
C ASN A 506 -12.75 15.23 -16.19
N VAL A 507 -13.46 14.57 -15.29
CA VAL A 507 -14.54 13.59 -15.60
C VAL A 507 -15.62 14.17 -16.51
N ASN A 508 -15.94 15.46 -16.39
CA ASN A 508 -16.95 16.11 -17.23
C ASN A 508 -16.46 16.27 -18.68
N VAL A 509 -15.21 16.72 -18.86
CA VAL A 509 -14.57 16.86 -20.18
C VAL A 509 -14.39 15.48 -20.80
N GLN A 510 -13.92 14.51 -20.02
CA GLN A 510 -13.74 13.13 -20.45
C GLN A 510 -15.04 12.51 -21.00
N SER A 511 -16.14 12.69 -20.24
CA SER A 511 -17.46 12.17 -20.61
C SER A 511 -18.01 12.86 -21.86
N LEU A 512 -17.79 14.18 -21.99
CA LEU A 512 -18.20 14.96 -23.15
C LEU A 512 -17.41 14.54 -24.42
N VAL A 513 -16.09 14.39 -24.33
CA VAL A 513 -15.23 13.93 -25.43
C VAL A 513 -15.63 12.57 -25.93
N ARG A 514 -15.87 11.62 -25.02
CA ARG A 514 -16.32 10.28 -25.39
C ARG A 514 -17.68 10.31 -26.09
N ALA A 515 -18.64 11.05 -25.55
CA ALA A 515 -19.99 11.15 -26.13
C ALA A 515 -19.97 11.73 -27.55
N VAL A 516 -19.16 12.78 -27.77
CA VAL A 516 -19.03 13.44 -29.08
C VAL A 516 -18.24 12.58 -30.08
N THR A 517 -17.19 11.89 -29.63
CA THR A 517 -16.26 11.19 -30.55
C THR A 517 -16.60 9.72 -30.79
N ALA A 518 -17.56 9.14 -30.06
CA ALA A 518 -17.92 7.71 -30.08
C ALA A 518 -18.05 7.09 -31.49
N ASN A 519 -18.59 7.85 -32.44
CA ASN A 519 -18.86 7.38 -33.80
C ASN A 519 -17.76 7.73 -34.83
N THR A 520 -16.63 8.28 -34.39
CA THR A 520 -15.55 8.70 -35.30
C THR A 520 -14.56 7.55 -35.60
N PRO A 521 -13.93 7.51 -36.79
CA PRO A 521 -12.88 6.53 -37.10
C PRO A 521 -11.70 6.59 -36.13
N VAL A 522 -11.29 7.81 -35.75
CA VAL A 522 -10.15 8.06 -34.84
C VAL A 522 -10.43 7.50 -33.45
N HIS A 523 -11.66 7.65 -32.93
CA HIS A 523 -12.04 7.03 -31.66
C HIS A 523 -11.91 5.51 -31.73
N ARG A 524 -12.40 4.86 -32.79
CA ARG A 524 -12.28 3.40 -32.93
C ARG A 524 -10.84 2.93 -33.04
N GLU A 525 -10.00 3.67 -33.77
CA GLU A 525 -8.56 3.40 -33.88
C GLU A 525 -7.88 3.46 -32.50
N ILE A 526 -8.08 4.54 -31.75
CA ILE A 526 -7.48 4.74 -30.43
C ILE A 526 -8.02 3.73 -29.43
N TYR A 527 -9.33 3.49 -29.41
CA TYR A 527 -9.95 2.48 -28.55
C TYR A 527 -9.33 1.10 -28.78
N ASN A 528 -9.15 0.71 -30.05
CA ASN A 528 -8.50 -0.55 -30.40
C ASN A 528 -7.01 -0.56 -30.02
N ALA A 529 -6.29 0.55 -30.18
CA ALA A 529 -4.89 0.67 -29.75
C ALA A 529 -4.77 0.53 -28.23
N ILE A 530 -5.63 1.20 -27.45
CA ILE A 530 -5.70 1.05 -26.00
C ILE A 530 -6.04 -0.40 -25.61
N ALA A 531 -7.01 -1.03 -26.29
CA ALA A 531 -7.39 -2.42 -26.04
C ALA A 531 -6.25 -3.40 -26.37
N GLN A 532 -5.49 -3.17 -27.45
CA GLN A 532 -4.30 -3.95 -27.80
C GLN A 532 -3.16 -3.77 -26.80
N LEU A 533 -2.98 -2.56 -26.28
CA LEU A 533 -2.03 -2.28 -25.21
C LEU A 533 -2.48 -2.81 -23.84
N SER A 534 -3.76 -3.15 -23.72
CA SER A 534 -4.37 -3.85 -22.58
C SER A 534 -4.39 -5.38 -22.77
N ASP A 535 -3.77 -5.90 -23.86
CA ASP A 535 -3.60 -7.34 -24.09
C ASP A 535 -2.78 -7.94 -22.92
N PRO A 536 -3.26 -9.02 -22.27
CA PRO A 536 -2.59 -9.64 -21.12
C PRO A 536 -1.11 -10.01 -21.35
N LYS A 537 -0.68 -10.24 -22.61
CA LYS A 537 0.73 -10.47 -22.94
C LYS A 537 1.59 -9.21 -22.87
N ILE A 538 1.11 -8.09 -23.43
CA ILE A 538 1.80 -6.78 -23.42
C ILE A 538 1.68 -6.12 -22.04
N ALA A 539 0.54 -6.29 -21.35
CA ALA A 539 0.39 -5.95 -19.94
C ALA A 539 1.34 -6.74 -19.05
N GLY A 540 1.67 -8.00 -19.40
CA GLY A 540 2.72 -8.78 -18.75
C GLY A 540 4.12 -8.19 -18.95
N GLU A 541 4.42 -7.69 -20.16
CA GLU A 541 5.69 -7.03 -20.48
C GLU A 541 5.81 -5.63 -19.84
N ARG A 542 4.72 -4.86 -19.75
CA ARG A 542 4.66 -3.56 -19.07
C ARG A 542 4.70 -3.70 -17.55
N ARG A 543 3.92 -4.61 -16.95
CA ARG A 543 4.06 -4.95 -15.52
C ARG A 543 5.48 -5.38 -15.20
N ARG A 544 6.13 -6.12 -16.11
CA ARG A 544 7.54 -6.49 -15.97
C ARG A 544 8.47 -5.28 -16.09
N ALA A 545 8.23 -4.37 -17.04
CA ALA A 545 9.00 -3.13 -17.20
C ALA A 545 8.87 -2.19 -16.00
N ASP A 546 7.65 -2.07 -15.43
CA ASP A 546 7.34 -1.26 -14.24
C ASP A 546 8.00 -1.86 -12.99
N VAL A 547 7.89 -3.17 -12.78
CA VAL A 547 8.60 -3.90 -11.72
C VAL A 547 10.12 -3.71 -11.86
N GLU A 548 10.66 -3.87 -13.07
CA GLU A 548 12.09 -3.68 -13.30
C GLU A 548 12.53 -2.22 -13.13
N ALA A 549 11.67 -1.24 -13.43
CA ALA A 549 11.94 0.19 -13.22
C ALA A 549 11.98 0.52 -11.73
N ALA A 550 11.01 0.06 -10.94
CA ALA A 550 10.98 0.23 -9.49
C ALA A 550 12.22 -0.39 -8.82
N ILE A 551 12.60 -1.61 -9.22
CA ILE A 551 13.82 -2.26 -8.74
C ILE A 551 15.07 -1.44 -9.09
N ARG A 552 15.20 -0.96 -10.33
CA ARG A 552 16.35 -0.14 -10.76
C ARG A 552 16.42 1.16 -9.96
N GLN A 553 15.30 1.85 -9.77
CA GLN A 553 15.24 3.10 -9.03
C GLN A 553 15.60 2.90 -7.55
N ALA A 554 15.07 1.85 -6.92
CA ALA A 554 15.42 1.52 -5.53
C ALA A 554 16.92 1.21 -5.36
N ILE A 555 17.54 0.48 -6.29
CA ILE A 555 18.98 0.22 -6.29
C ILE A 555 19.77 1.53 -6.41
N VAL A 556 19.33 2.46 -7.26
CA VAL A 556 19.98 3.77 -7.45
C VAL A 556 19.86 4.63 -6.18
N SER A 557 18.66 4.70 -5.57
CA SER A 557 18.44 5.43 -4.32
C SER A 557 19.28 4.88 -3.18
N HIS A 558 19.31 3.55 -3.00
CA HIS A 558 20.16 2.91 -1.98
C HIS A 558 21.64 3.22 -2.18
N ARG A 559 22.16 3.20 -3.43
CA ARG A 559 23.55 3.56 -3.73
C ARG A 559 23.90 5.01 -3.42
N ARG A 560 22.91 5.90 -3.40
CA ARG A 560 23.05 7.32 -3.02
C ARG A 560 22.95 7.53 -1.50
N GLY A 561 22.73 6.48 -0.72
CA GLY A 561 22.50 6.53 0.72
C GLY A 561 21.05 6.83 1.11
N ASP A 562 20.13 6.94 0.14
CA ASP A 562 18.71 7.17 0.36
C ASP A 562 17.97 5.83 0.50
N GLN A 563 17.96 5.29 1.72
CA GLN A 563 17.35 4.00 2.03
C GLN A 563 15.83 4.10 2.18
N GLU A 564 15.33 5.20 2.73
CA GLU A 564 13.89 5.47 2.88
C GLU A 564 13.22 5.67 1.51
N GLY A 565 13.85 6.42 0.60
CA GLY A 565 13.36 6.55 -0.76
C GLY A 565 13.43 5.23 -1.55
N ALA A 566 14.44 4.40 -1.31
CA ALA A 566 14.51 3.07 -1.90
C ALA A 566 13.38 2.14 -1.41
N GLU A 567 13.04 2.21 -0.12
CA GLU A 567 11.93 1.46 0.48
C GLU A 567 10.59 1.94 -0.07
N ALA A 568 10.35 3.25 -0.08
CA ALA A 568 9.13 3.84 -0.62
C ALA A 568 8.86 3.42 -2.08
N VAL A 569 9.90 3.43 -2.94
CA VAL A 569 9.77 3.01 -4.34
C VAL A 569 9.37 1.54 -4.47
N LEU A 570 9.93 0.65 -3.64
CA LEU A 570 9.60 -0.77 -3.66
C LEU A 570 8.20 -1.03 -3.08
N THR A 571 7.82 -0.31 -2.03
CA THR A 571 6.49 -0.39 -1.41
C THR A 571 5.40 0.07 -2.39
N VAL A 572 5.58 1.20 -3.07
CA VAL A 572 4.66 1.66 -4.14
C VAL A 572 4.60 0.65 -5.28
N GLY A 573 5.75 0.06 -5.66
CA GLY A 573 5.77 -1.04 -6.63
C GLY A 573 4.92 -2.23 -6.19
N LEU A 574 4.95 -2.58 -4.91
CA LEU A 574 4.18 -3.69 -4.33
C LEU A 574 2.68 -3.36 -4.17
N GLU A 575 2.32 -2.11 -3.94
CA GLU A 575 0.92 -1.65 -3.98
C GLU A 575 0.32 -1.82 -5.38
N ARG A 576 1.09 -1.50 -6.41
CA ARG A 576 0.68 -1.64 -7.83
C ARG A 576 0.72 -3.07 -8.33
N HIS A 577 1.66 -3.87 -7.82
CA HIS A 577 1.82 -5.26 -8.17
C HIS A 577 1.88 -6.14 -6.92
N PRO A 578 0.72 -6.32 -6.23
CA PRO A 578 0.67 -7.14 -5.03
C PRO A 578 1.15 -8.56 -5.32
N ASN A 579 1.93 -9.13 -4.40
CA ASN A 579 2.53 -10.46 -4.55
C ASN A 579 3.50 -10.61 -5.74
N ASN A 580 4.13 -9.52 -6.21
CA ASN A 580 5.24 -9.68 -7.16
C ASN A 580 6.50 -10.18 -6.43
N ALA A 581 6.95 -11.39 -6.78
CA ALA A 581 8.06 -12.04 -6.09
C ALA A 581 9.41 -11.30 -6.23
N ASP A 582 9.61 -10.54 -7.31
CA ASP A 582 10.87 -9.83 -7.56
C ASP A 582 10.98 -8.54 -6.75
N LEU A 583 9.87 -7.82 -6.58
CA LEU A 583 9.79 -6.65 -5.70
C LEU A 583 9.94 -7.04 -4.22
N LEU A 584 9.30 -8.14 -3.81
CA LEU A 584 9.45 -8.68 -2.45
C LEU A 584 10.90 -9.10 -2.17
N ALA A 585 11.54 -9.79 -3.13
CA ALA A 585 12.95 -10.15 -3.02
C ALA A 585 13.86 -8.91 -2.94
N GLN A 586 13.58 -7.88 -3.74
CA GLN A 586 14.37 -6.64 -3.73
C GLN A 586 14.20 -5.85 -2.42
N LEU A 587 12.99 -5.82 -1.86
CA LEU A 587 12.72 -5.18 -0.57
C LEU A 587 13.40 -5.95 0.56
N GLY A 588 13.34 -7.29 0.55
CA GLY A 588 14.07 -8.12 1.51
C GLY A 588 15.58 -7.87 1.47
N TRP A 589 16.15 -7.68 0.28
CA TRP A 589 17.54 -7.30 0.11
C TRP A 589 17.87 -5.90 0.66
N LEU A 590 16.94 -4.95 0.54
CA LEU A 590 17.09 -3.62 1.13
C LEU A 590 17.07 -3.70 2.67
N CYS A 591 16.08 -4.41 3.23
CA CYS A 591 15.93 -4.63 4.66
C CYS A 591 17.18 -5.30 5.29
N MET A 592 17.76 -6.32 4.63
CA MET A 592 18.98 -6.98 5.15
C MET A 592 20.22 -6.07 5.14
N ARG A 593 20.20 -4.98 4.38
CA ARG A 593 21.29 -3.99 4.26
C ARG A 593 20.95 -2.65 4.89
N TRP A 594 19.86 -2.59 5.65
CA TRP A 594 19.41 -1.37 6.30
C TRP A 594 20.48 -0.86 7.26
N THR A 595 20.70 0.45 7.25
CA THR A 595 21.62 1.12 8.16
C THR A 595 20.86 2.16 8.99
N PRO A 596 21.16 2.32 10.29
CA PRO A 596 22.31 1.74 11.01
C PRO A 596 22.12 0.27 11.41
N THR A 597 20.88 -0.22 11.48
CA THR A 597 20.59 -1.59 11.95
C THR A 597 19.88 -2.40 10.87
N PRO A 598 20.45 -3.54 10.44
CA PRO A 598 19.80 -4.45 9.49
C PRO A 598 18.47 -5.01 10.01
N ARG A 599 17.42 -4.93 9.19
CA ARG A 599 16.07 -5.45 9.50
C ARG A 599 15.95 -6.92 9.10
N ARG A 600 16.71 -7.80 9.78
CA ARG A 600 16.88 -9.21 9.39
C ARG A 600 15.59 -10.03 9.41
N ALA A 601 14.72 -9.83 10.40
CA ALA A 601 13.46 -10.57 10.52
C ALA A 601 12.50 -10.25 9.37
N GLU A 602 12.36 -8.97 9.04
CA GLU A 602 11.58 -8.49 7.89
C GLU A 602 12.14 -9.03 6.57
N ALA A 603 13.46 -8.96 6.38
CA ALA A 603 14.11 -9.51 5.20
C ALA A 603 13.81 -11.00 5.00
N ARG A 604 13.82 -11.80 6.09
CA ARG A 604 13.48 -13.22 6.06
C ARG A 604 12.04 -13.46 5.63
N MET A 605 11.07 -12.73 6.20
CA MET A 605 9.66 -12.85 5.81
C MET A 605 9.44 -12.51 4.33
N LEU A 606 10.10 -11.45 3.85
CA LEU A 606 10.00 -11.02 2.45
C LEU A 606 10.61 -12.04 1.49
N PHE A 607 11.77 -12.62 1.83
CA PHE A 607 12.38 -13.69 1.03
C PHE A 607 11.56 -14.98 1.04
N GLU A 608 11.01 -15.38 2.18
CA GLU A 608 10.14 -16.55 2.30
C GLU A 608 8.89 -16.38 1.44
N ARG A 609 8.25 -15.21 1.52
CA ARG A 609 7.09 -14.87 0.70
C ARG A 609 7.42 -14.86 -0.79
N ALA A 610 8.55 -14.28 -1.20
CA ALA A 610 9.00 -14.30 -2.59
C ALA A 610 9.25 -15.73 -3.11
N ALA A 611 9.74 -16.62 -2.26
CA ALA A 611 9.98 -18.02 -2.60
C ALA A 611 8.69 -18.86 -2.64
N GLU A 612 7.69 -18.56 -1.79
CA GLU A 612 6.34 -19.13 -1.87
C GLU A 612 5.64 -18.80 -3.19
N LEU A 613 5.86 -17.57 -3.67
CA LEU A 613 5.39 -17.10 -4.98
C LEU A 613 6.21 -17.66 -6.16
N HIS A 614 7.05 -18.66 -5.90
CA HIS A 614 7.81 -19.42 -6.90
C HIS A 614 8.78 -18.56 -7.73
N SER A 615 9.44 -17.57 -7.13
CA SER A 615 10.47 -16.78 -7.82
C SER A 615 11.55 -17.68 -8.44
N ARG A 616 11.92 -17.36 -9.68
CA ARG A 616 13.00 -18.02 -10.43
C ARG A 616 14.28 -17.16 -10.49
N ARG A 617 14.35 -16.06 -9.74
CA ARG A 617 15.57 -15.24 -9.67
C ARG A 617 16.55 -15.88 -8.71
N GLU A 618 17.75 -16.21 -9.21
CA GLU A 618 18.84 -16.74 -8.38
C GLU A 618 19.23 -15.76 -7.24
N ALA A 619 19.06 -14.46 -7.47
CA ALA A 619 19.35 -13.40 -6.51
C ALA A 619 18.61 -13.53 -5.18
N LEU A 620 17.34 -13.93 -5.22
CA LEU A 620 16.57 -14.20 -4.02
C LEU A 620 17.27 -15.21 -3.11
N TYR A 621 17.60 -16.37 -3.67
CA TYR A 621 18.08 -17.51 -2.89
C TYR A 621 19.48 -17.27 -2.33
N TYR A 622 20.37 -16.61 -3.08
CA TYR A 622 21.68 -16.33 -2.54
C TYR A 622 21.68 -15.19 -1.50
N HIS A 623 20.86 -14.14 -1.67
CA HIS A 623 20.73 -13.10 -0.65
C HIS A 623 20.13 -13.65 0.64
N TRP A 624 19.15 -14.53 0.52
CA TRP A 624 18.56 -15.19 1.67
C TRP A 624 19.55 -16.16 2.34
N ALA A 625 20.31 -16.95 1.57
CA ALA A 625 21.36 -17.79 2.14
C ALA A 625 22.45 -16.97 2.85
N ASP A 626 22.84 -15.82 2.29
CA ASP A 626 23.80 -14.89 2.91
C ASP A 626 23.25 -14.32 4.24
N LEU A 627 21.95 -14.03 4.31
CA LEU A 627 21.28 -13.57 5.53
C LEU A 627 21.34 -14.63 6.65
N GLU A 628 21.09 -15.90 6.31
CA GLU A 628 21.14 -17.00 7.28
C GLU A 628 22.58 -17.32 7.70
N ASP A 629 23.56 -17.28 6.78
CA ASP A 629 24.98 -17.47 7.11
C ASP A 629 25.51 -16.36 8.03
N GLN A 630 25.12 -15.10 7.80
CA GLN A 630 25.44 -13.97 8.71
C GLN A 630 24.77 -14.08 10.09
N SER A 631 23.73 -14.91 10.20
CA SER A 631 23.03 -15.20 11.45
C SER A 631 23.53 -16.51 12.10
N GLU A 632 24.65 -17.06 11.60
CA GLU A 632 25.26 -18.32 12.02
C GLU A 632 24.35 -19.56 11.86
N ASN A 633 23.28 -19.46 11.06
CA ASN A 633 22.35 -20.55 10.80
C ASN A 633 22.72 -21.31 9.52
N LEU A 634 23.79 -22.09 9.59
CA LEU A 634 24.35 -22.82 8.44
C LEU A 634 23.38 -23.87 7.87
N ALA A 635 22.55 -24.50 8.71
CA ALA A 635 21.56 -25.47 8.26
C ALA A 635 20.45 -24.82 7.45
N ALA A 636 19.97 -23.63 7.87
CA ALA A 636 19.01 -22.86 7.09
C ALA A 636 19.63 -22.37 5.78
N ALA A 637 20.86 -21.83 5.81
CA ALA A 637 21.55 -21.41 4.59
C ALA A 637 21.66 -22.55 3.56
N LEU A 638 22.00 -23.77 4.01
CA LEU A 638 22.04 -24.96 3.15
C LEU A 638 20.67 -25.26 2.53
N ALA A 639 19.62 -25.29 3.35
CA ALA A 639 18.26 -25.58 2.89
C ALA A 639 17.74 -24.53 1.88
N ILE A 640 18.09 -23.26 2.07
CA ILE A 640 17.72 -22.19 1.14
C ILE A 640 18.42 -22.36 -0.22
N VAL A 641 19.70 -22.73 -0.21
CA VAL A 641 20.44 -22.96 -1.46
C VAL A 641 19.90 -24.20 -2.20
N GLU A 642 19.59 -25.28 -1.47
CA GLU A 642 18.97 -26.48 -2.06
C GLU A 642 17.61 -26.15 -2.69
N ARG A 643 16.76 -25.41 -1.96
CA ARG A 643 15.48 -24.89 -2.48
C ARG A 643 15.68 -23.99 -3.71
N GLY A 644 16.74 -23.19 -3.73
CA GLY A 644 17.09 -22.36 -4.88
C GLY A 644 17.46 -23.20 -6.11
N LEU A 645 18.21 -24.28 -5.92
CA LEU A 645 18.61 -25.20 -7.00
C LEU A 645 17.44 -26.03 -7.53
N GLU A 646 16.41 -26.32 -6.73
CA GLU A 646 15.15 -26.90 -7.24
C GLU A 646 14.45 -25.95 -8.23
N ARG A 647 14.58 -24.64 -8.04
CA ARG A 647 13.91 -23.60 -8.84
C ARG A 647 14.75 -23.10 -10.00
N VAL A 648 16.07 -23.04 -9.81
CA VAL A 648 17.05 -22.62 -10.81
C VAL A 648 18.15 -23.68 -10.92
N PRO A 649 17.84 -24.85 -11.52
CA PRO A 649 18.77 -25.97 -11.56
C PRO A 649 20.03 -25.70 -12.35
N GLU A 650 20.14 -24.64 -13.15
CA GLU A 650 21.35 -24.36 -13.93
C GLU A 650 22.28 -23.32 -13.30
N SER A 651 21.92 -22.73 -12.14
CA SER A 651 22.76 -21.70 -11.51
C SER A 651 24.09 -22.29 -11.01
N LEU A 652 25.19 -21.76 -11.53
CA LEU A 652 26.54 -22.10 -11.08
C LEU A 652 26.85 -21.47 -9.72
N ASP A 653 26.33 -20.27 -9.45
CA ASP A 653 26.56 -19.55 -8.19
C ASP A 653 25.86 -20.27 -7.02
N LEU A 654 24.60 -20.68 -7.20
CA LEU A 654 23.90 -21.46 -6.17
C LEU A 654 24.58 -22.81 -5.91
N ARG A 655 25.10 -23.49 -6.94
CA ARG A 655 25.91 -24.70 -6.73
C ARG A 655 27.20 -24.44 -5.96
N TYR A 656 27.93 -23.39 -6.33
CA TYR A 656 29.11 -22.98 -5.58
C TYR A 656 28.76 -22.73 -4.10
N ARG A 657 27.66 -22.00 -3.83
CA ARG A 657 27.20 -21.71 -2.47
C ARG A 657 26.76 -22.96 -1.71
N LEU A 658 26.23 -23.98 -2.40
CA LEU A 658 25.93 -25.27 -1.80
C LEU A 658 27.21 -25.96 -1.29
N GLY A 659 28.26 -25.97 -2.13
CA GLY A 659 29.59 -26.44 -1.72
C GLY A 659 30.15 -25.61 -0.56
N TYR A 660 30.05 -24.28 -0.64
CA TYR A 660 30.54 -23.38 0.41
C TYR A 660 29.87 -23.63 1.77
N ALA A 661 28.54 -23.74 1.79
CA ALA A 661 27.77 -24.05 2.98
C ALA A 661 28.17 -25.41 3.60
N ARG A 662 28.40 -26.43 2.77
CA ARG A 662 28.90 -27.75 3.23
C ARG A 662 30.32 -27.69 3.79
N SER A 663 31.22 -26.93 3.15
CA SER A 663 32.59 -26.69 3.63
C SER A 663 32.61 -26.00 5.01
N ARG A 664 31.69 -25.05 5.21
CA ARG A 664 31.49 -24.34 6.48
C ARG A 664 30.88 -25.26 7.55
N GLY A 665 29.86 -26.04 7.21
CA GLY A 665 29.27 -27.05 8.09
C GLY A 665 30.28 -28.09 8.57
N ALA A 666 31.15 -28.57 7.67
CA ALA A 666 32.26 -29.45 8.04
C ALA A 666 33.23 -28.79 9.05
N SER A 667 33.50 -27.49 8.89
CA SER A 667 34.33 -26.74 9.83
C SER A 667 33.70 -26.64 11.23
N GLN A 668 32.36 -26.61 11.33
CA GLN A 668 31.65 -26.74 12.60
C GLN A 668 31.75 -28.15 13.18
N LEU A 669 31.55 -29.19 12.35
CA LEU A 669 31.67 -30.59 12.79
C LEU A 669 33.07 -30.93 13.33
N PHE A 670 34.13 -30.36 12.75
CA PHE A 670 35.49 -30.49 13.32
C PHE A 670 35.60 -29.85 14.71
N ARG A 671 34.94 -28.71 14.96
CA ARG A 671 34.90 -28.09 16.30
C ARG A 671 34.12 -28.94 17.31
N GLU A 672 33.15 -29.70 16.82
CA GLU A 672 32.32 -30.63 17.59
C GLU A 672 32.95 -32.03 17.73
N ASN A 673 34.21 -32.23 17.28
CA ASN A 673 34.94 -33.51 17.28
C ASN A 673 34.25 -34.64 16.46
N ALA A 674 33.48 -34.28 15.43
CA ALA A 674 32.79 -35.21 14.54
C ALA A 674 33.57 -35.45 13.22
N ASP A 675 34.85 -35.80 13.32
CA ASP A 675 35.81 -35.82 12.22
C ASP A 675 35.39 -36.65 10.99
N ALA A 676 34.81 -37.83 11.21
CA ALA A 676 34.38 -38.70 10.11
C ALA A 676 33.27 -38.04 9.27
N ARG A 677 32.29 -37.43 9.93
CA ARG A 677 31.19 -36.69 9.29
C ARG A 677 31.68 -35.40 8.64
N ALA A 678 32.62 -34.70 9.28
CA ALA A 678 33.24 -33.50 8.73
C ALA A 678 33.97 -33.81 7.41
N ARG A 679 34.75 -34.90 7.35
CA ARG A 679 35.43 -35.36 6.13
C ARG A 679 34.45 -35.75 5.03
N GLU A 680 33.33 -36.37 5.38
CA GLU A 680 32.27 -36.71 4.43
C GLU A 680 31.64 -35.45 3.81
N GLU A 681 31.34 -34.44 4.62
CA GLU A 681 30.78 -33.17 4.10
C GLU A 681 31.79 -32.39 3.23
N LEU A 682 33.09 -32.43 3.56
CA LEU A 682 34.12 -31.87 2.68
C LEU A 682 34.21 -32.62 1.34
N ALA A 683 34.09 -33.96 1.34
CA ALA A 683 34.09 -34.75 0.12
C ALA A 683 32.87 -34.42 -0.77
N ARG A 684 31.68 -34.31 -0.17
CA ARG A 684 30.46 -33.87 -0.87
C ARG A 684 30.61 -32.46 -1.44
N SER A 685 31.18 -31.54 -0.67
CA SER A 685 31.49 -30.19 -1.15
C SER A 685 32.43 -30.20 -2.36
N ASN A 686 33.51 -30.99 -2.32
CA ASN A 686 34.46 -31.08 -3.43
C ASN A 686 33.80 -31.65 -4.69
N ALA A 687 32.91 -32.64 -4.56
CA ALA A 687 32.15 -33.17 -5.69
C ALA A 687 31.28 -32.09 -6.36
N ILE A 688 30.63 -31.22 -5.58
CA ILE A 688 29.85 -30.09 -6.09
C ILE A 688 30.75 -29.06 -6.80
N TYR A 689 31.90 -28.72 -6.22
CA TYR A 689 32.85 -27.82 -6.85
C TYR A 689 33.38 -28.38 -8.19
N GLU A 690 33.70 -29.67 -8.24
CA GLU A 690 34.13 -30.34 -9.48
C GLU A 690 33.01 -30.39 -10.53
N GLU A 691 31.75 -30.54 -10.14
CA GLU A 691 30.61 -30.43 -11.06
C GLU A 691 30.60 -29.04 -11.73
N VAL A 692 30.75 -27.96 -10.95
CA VAL A 692 30.83 -26.59 -11.48
C VAL A 692 32.04 -26.41 -12.40
N LEU A 693 33.20 -26.96 -12.02
CA LEU A 693 34.43 -26.89 -12.83
C LEU A 693 34.38 -27.72 -14.11
N SER A 694 33.53 -28.74 -14.18
CA SER A 694 33.33 -29.57 -15.38
C SER A 694 32.50 -28.89 -16.47
N ARG A 695 31.70 -27.88 -16.11
CA ARG A 695 30.81 -27.18 -17.04
C ARG A 695 31.58 -26.23 -17.94
N ALA A 696 31.20 -26.23 -19.23
CA ALA A 696 31.76 -25.31 -20.22
C ALA A 696 31.30 -23.88 -19.93
N ILE A 697 32.23 -22.93 -19.97
CA ILE A 697 31.93 -21.49 -19.77
C ILE A 697 32.02 -20.75 -21.10
N PRO A 698 31.02 -19.94 -21.46
CA PRO A 698 31.09 -19.05 -22.61
C PRO A 698 32.30 -18.09 -22.51
N ARG A 699 33.02 -17.90 -23.63
CA ARG A 699 34.15 -16.95 -23.66
C ARG A 699 33.70 -15.56 -23.21
N GLY A 700 34.37 -15.02 -22.19
CA GLY A 700 34.14 -13.66 -21.70
C GLY A 700 33.17 -13.54 -20.53
N ASP A 701 32.58 -14.63 -20.03
CA ASP A 701 31.73 -14.61 -18.84
C ASP A 701 32.56 -14.43 -17.56
N ARG A 702 32.74 -13.17 -17.15
CA ARG A 702 33.52 -12.80 -15.96
C ARG A 702 32.91 -13.34 -14.67
N PHE A 703 31.59 -13.49 -14.58
CA PHE A 703 30.93 -13.99 -13.37
C PHE A 703 31.16 -15.48 -13.21
N ALA A 704 30.97 -16.25 -14.28
CA ALA A 704 31.21 -17.69 -14.24
C ALA A 704 32.70 -18.01 -14.00
N LEU A 705 33.63 -17.19 -14.53
CA LEU A 705 35.06 -17.28 -14.22
C LEU A 705 35.35 -17.01 -12.73
N ALA A 706 34.73 -15.98 -12.14
CA ALA A 706 34.86 -15.71 -10.71
C ALA A 706 34.29 -16.85 -9.85
N THR A 707 33.18 -17.48 -10.26
CA THR A 707 32.62 -18.64 -9.56
C THR A 707 33.56 -19.85 -9.63
N ARG A 708 34.21 -20.12 -10.78
CA ARG A 708 35.25 -21.18 -10.87
C ARG A 708 36.42 -20.92 -9.93
N SER A 709 36.89 -19.66 -9.90
CA SER A 709 37.97 -19.21 -9.03
C SER A 709 37.65 -19.55 -7.56
N LYS A 710 36.43 -19.24 -7.10
CA LYS A 710 35.94 -19.59 -5.76
C LYS A 710 35.78 -21.10 -5.54
N CYS A 711 35.36 -21.88 -6.55
CA CYS A 711 35.30 -23.34 -6.44
C CYS A 711 36.69 -23.96 -6.25
N TYR A 712 37.70 -23.48 -6.99
CA TYR A 712 39.09 -23.93 -6.78
C TYR A 712 39.59 -23.56 -5.39
N GLU A 713 39.35 -22.33 -4.94
CA GLU A 713 39.66 -21.89 -3.58
C GLU A 713 39.00 -22.80 -2.53
N GLY A 714 37.73 -23.15 -2.73
CA GLY A 714 36.99 -24.09 -1.88
C GLY A 714 37.64 -25.48 -1.80
N ILE A 715 38.05 -26.06 -2.94
CA ILE A 715 38.73 -27.37 -2.97
C ILE A 715 40.09 -27.29 -2.27
N VAL A 716 40.84 -26.20 -2.46
CA VAL A 716 42.13 -25.95 -1.78
C VAL A 716 41.92 -25.85 -0.27
N TYR A 717 40.93 -25.06 0.16
CA TYR A 717 40.56 -24.93 1.57
C TYR A 717 40.19 -26.29 2.17
N ASN A 718 39.32 -27.06 1.51
CA ASN A 718 38.87 -28.37 1.99
C ASN A 718 40.02 -29.38 2.09
N SER A 719 40.92 -29.41 1.09
CA SER A 719 42.09 -30.29 1.08
C SER A 719 43.10 -29.94 2.16
N GLY A 720 43.35 -28.64 2.37
CA GLY A 720 44.21 -28.16 3.45
C GLY A 720 43.64 -28.48 4.85
N ARG A 721 42.31 -28.41 5.01
CA ARG A 721 41.64 -28.75 6.28
C ARG A 721 41.82 -30.20 6.71
N VAL A 722 41.99 -31.13 5.78
CA VAL A 722 42.25 -32.55 6.07
C VAL A 722 43.75 -32.90 6.04
N GLY A 723 44.63 -31.92 5.86
CA GLY A 723 46.08 -32.12 5.78
C GLY A 723 46.55 -32.79 4.47
N ASN A 724 45.75 -32.72 3.40
CA ASN A 724 46.10 -33.29 2.10
C ASN A 724 46.88 -32.27 1.25
N ASP A 725 48.15 -32.07 1.57
CA ASP A 725 49.03 -31.13 0.87
C ASP A 725 49.22 -31.50 -0.61
N GLU A 726 49.19 -32.79 -0.95
CA GLU A 726 49.23 -33.25 -2.35
C GLU A 726 48.00 -32.80 -3.13
N GLY A 727 46.81 -32.95 -2.55
CA GLY A 727 45.56 -32.46 -3.14
C GLY A 727 45.57 -30.95 -3.35
N VAL A 728 46.06 -30.18 -2.36
CA VAL A 728 46.23 -28.73 -2.49
C VAL A 728 47.15 -28.38 -3.68
N GLY A 729 48.31 -29.03 -3.77
CA GLY A 729 49.28 -28.80 -4.84
C GLY A 729 48.72 -29.12 -6.23
N GLN A 730 48.02 -30.25 -6.38
CA GLN A 730 47.41 -30.66 -7.63
C GLN A 730 46.30 -29.70 -8.09
N THR A 731 45.43 -29.27 -7.18
CA THR A 731 44.34 -28.33 -7.48
C THR A 731 44.87 -26.96 -7.87
N LEU A 732 45.85 -26.41 -7.14
CA LEU A 732 46.48 -25.12 -7.47
C LEU A 732 47.15 -25.17 -8.85
N ARG A 733 47.85 -26.28 -9.16
CA ARG A 733 48.51 -26.44 -10.47
C ARG A 733 47.49 -26.49 -11.61
N ARG A 734 46.36 -27.18 -11.39
CA ARG A 734 45.24 -27.21 -12.34
C ARG A 734 44.64 -25.80 -12.52
N TRP A 735 44.37 -25.09 -11.43
CA TRP A 735 43.80 -23.74 -11.47
C TRP A 735 44.70 -22.76 -12.24
N LEU A 736 46.01 -22.73 -11.96
CA LEU A 736 46.98 -21.88 -12.66
C LEU A 736 47.12 -22.25 -14.15
N ARG A 737 46.97 -23.53 -14.51
CA ARG A 737 47.01 -23.96 -15.91
C ARG A 737 45.75 -23.54 -16.67
N GLU A 738 44.59 -23.67 -16.05
CA GLU A 738 43.30 -23.32 -16.66
C GLU A 738 43.02 -21.81 -16.63
N SER A 739 43.62 -21.07 -15.70
CA SER A 739 43.42 -19.63 -15.52
C SER A 739 44.73 -18.96 -15.09
N PRO A 740 45.73 -18.87 -15.99
CA PRO A 740 47.06 -18.35 -15.66
C PRO A 740 47.09 -16.88 -15.25
N GLU A 741 46.04 -16.12 -15.57
CA GLU A 741 45.91 -14.70 -15.21
C GLU A 741 45.13 -14.45 -13.91
N ASP A 742 44.61 -15.50 -13.26
CA ASP A 742 43.86 -15.36 -12.02
C ASP A 742 44.77 -14.97 -10.85
N SER A 743 44.61 -13.74 -10.35
CA SER A 743 45.40 -13.22 -9.23
C SER A 743 45.21 -13.98 -7.92
N TYR A 744 44.03 -14.57 -7.69
CA TYR A 744 43.76 -15.37 -6.49
C TYR A 744 44.51 -16.70 -6.53
N ALA A 745 44.56 -17.35 -7.70
CA ALA A 745 45.33 -18.57 -7.91
C ALA A 745 46.82 -18.36 -7.62
N LYS A 746 47.39 -17.25 -8.12
CA LYS A 746 48.80 -16.87 -7.89
C LYS A 746 49.07 -16.61 -6.41
N ALA A 747 48.19 -15.87 -5.74
CA ALA A 747 48.33 -15.53 -4.33
C ALA A 747 48.24 -16.78 -3.43
N GLU A 748 47.30 -17.68 -3.68
CA GLU A 748 47.10 -18.88 -2.87
C GLU A 748 48.24 -19.90 -3.09
N ALA A 749 48.75 -20.01 -4.33
CA ALA A 749 49.94 -20.81 -4.60
C ALA A 749 51.20 -20.24 -3.92
N ALA A 750 51.38 -18.92 -3.88
CA ALA A 750 52.47 -18.30 -3.14
C ALA A 750 52.36 -18.59 -1.62
N ARG A 751 51.16 -18.49 -1.04
CA ARG A 751 50.92 -18.85 0.38
C ARG A 751 51.15 -20.33 0.67
N PHE A 752 50.85 -21.22 -0.28
CA PHE A 752 51.15 -22.64 -0.16
C PHE A 752 52.67 -22.88 -0.17
N LEU A 753 53.41 -22.29 -1.12
CA LEU A 753 54.87 -22.41 -1.22
C LEU A 753 55.62 -21.82 -0.03
N GLN A 754 55.10 -20.76 0.61
CA GLN A 754 55.67 -20.26 1.87
C GLN A 754 55.59 -21.30 3.00
N ARG A 755 54.55 -22.14 3.02
CA ARG A 755 54.35 -23.19 4.03
C ARG A 755 54.99 -24.52 3.66
N ARG A 756 55.19 -24.75 2.36
CA ARG A 756 55.71 -25.99 1.75
C ARG A 756 56.72 -25.68 0.63
N PRO A 757 57.91 -25.15 0.94
CA PRO A 757 58.89 -24.72 -0.07
C PRO A 757 59.36 -25.84 -1.00
N GLU A 758 59.33 -27.09 -0.53
CA GLU A 758 59.71 -28.28 -1.27
C GLU A 758 58.84 -28.55 -2.52
N TRP A 759 57.67 -27.90 -2.62
CA TRP A 759 56.77 -27.98 -3.77
C TRP A 759 57.07 -26.97 -4.88
N ALA A 760 58.11 -26.13 -4.76
CA ALA A 760 58.42 -25.06 -5.71
C ALA A 760 58.58 -25.56 -7.17
N THR A 761 59.17 -26.74 -7.37
CA THR A 761 59.36 -27.36 -8.69
C THR A 761 58.05 -27.79 -9.36
N PHE A 762 56.95 -27.86 -8.60
CA PHE A 762 55.64 -28.26 -9.07
C PHE A 762 54.86 -27.12 -9.76
N PHE A 763 55.32 -25.86 -9.61
CA PHE A 763 54.70 -24.64 -10.13
C PHE A 763 55.64 -23.84 -11.05
N PRO A 764 55.99 -24.34 -12.25
CA PRO A 764 57.01 -23.73 -13.10
C PRO A 764 56.69 -22.33 -13.63
N SER A 765 55.42 -21.89 -13.59
CA SER A 765 54.96 -20.58 -14.05
C SER A 765 54.98 -19.49 -12.96
N LEU A 766 55.31 -19.83 -11.72
CA LEU A 766 55.47 -18.90 -10.59
C LEU A 766 56.97 -18.77 -10.30
N SER A 767 57.71 -18.14 -11.22
CA SER A 767 59.09 -17.73 -10.93
C SER A 767 59.06 -16.72 -9.78
N ILE A 768 59.48 -17.15 -8.59
CA ILE A 768 59.72 -16.31 -7.43
C ILE A 768 60.84 -15.33 -7.82
N GLY A 769 60.48 -14.07 -8.02
CA GLY A 769 61.39 -12.93 -8.00
C GLY A 769 61.42 -12.35 -6.60
#